data_AF-A0AAD4DEF5-F1
#
_entry.id   AF-A0AAD4DEF5-F1
#
_cell.length_a   1.000
_cell.length_b   1.000
_cell.length_c   1.000
_cell.angle_alpha   90.00
_cell.angle_beta   90.00
_cell.angle_gamma   90.00
#
_symmetry.space_group_name_H-M   'P 1'
#
loop_
_entity.id
_entity.type
_entity.pdbx_description
1 polymer ?
#
loop_
_entity_poly.entity_id
_entity_poly.type
_entity_poly.pdbx_seq_one_letter_code
_entity_poly.pdbx_strand_id
1 'polypeptide(L)'
;MHNKVKLPASGSAVALMVASTSVALYLLNTTENFQKAQEMAVTSQLAFLGAAAAFVVLLVVLFDQIKTPLKFIYSCFLKPLSKNGDVSTAQGRLEAFYKDQAEIFDDTRSSLLRGRHTGLALVAAQLKEQLKQSGSDKAPIWVDLGGGTGWNIEQMNKYFPISKFERVYLVDLCPSLCRVARERFQALGWSNVVVLCEDALNGSFPGIDNPDGKLDVITMSYSLSMMDSYYSVVDRIQELLEPKHGILGVSDFYASNNIVKTDAHGVEDYQCNWFTRTFWTIWFSFDHVYLHASRREYLEHKFEVKKVINSRNHMIIPYLVQIPYYVWVGQRKRSEIQQSPVVTHLKSAAANASVASNNLTVDEPTLHQLQINDLRPRSMSTDSGSSQGSEAPDSPSSVGSSRTLVGANQSASTRAMIDKQVESRFGRKLSQWRLPYNPTLPCHTQFRSYIYAFTWEDPRIDLEVLNIQKDDVMFVITSAGDNALEYALKGQPSRIHCIDMNPCQNHLLELKLAGINNLSYSEFWQMFGEGRHQNFRRVLVDQLSPSLSSPALQFWYKNRNTFDECFYETGYSGLALRLFKWLLRIKGLTKTAEEISTTEDIHVQEQLWENVVKPSTLPEWLVKWVLSHPAFLWNALGVPINQMKLILDEGNAVQYIYDTLDSIMTRSLFKNDQYFYNLVVNRKYTRESCPSYLSEEGFQSLKAQKSTDAMLLHTRSIIDVLRSLQDGELTKAVLMDHMDWFDPKDAEEEIKEVSRAIRSGGMVLWRSAGRKPWYNALFEKYGFEVEAVGVRVPGSGVSIDRVNMYASCYKATKK
;
A
#
# COMPACT_ATOMS: atom_id res chain seq x y z
N MET A 1 -57.82 -1.23 61.83
CA MET A 1 -59.23 -0.78 61.93
C MET A 1 -59.78 -0.49 60.54
N HIS A 2 -61.09 -0.65 60.32
CA HIS A 2 -61.75 -0.39 59.03
C HIS A 2 -61.95 1.11 58.74
N ASN A 3 -61.86 1.52 57.47
CA ASN A 3 -62.96 2.08 56.64
C ASN A 3 -62.37 2.75 55.37
N LYS A 4 -62.71 2.27 54.15
CA LYS A 4 -63.89 2.61 53.33
C LYS A 4 -63.90 4.04 52.76
N VAL A 5 -63.51 4.17 51.48
CA VAL A 5 -64.26 4.91 50.43
C VAL A 5 -64.21 4.06 49.15
N LYS A 6 -65.24 4.12 48.30
CA LYS A 6 -65.42 3.30 47.09
C LYS A 6 -66.10 4.13 45.99
N LEU A 7 -65.84 3.82 44.72
CA LEU A 7 -66.50 4.36 43.49
C LEU A 7 -66.20 5.84 43.14
N PRO A 8 -66.51 6.30 41.91
CA PRO A 8 -66.72 5.58 40.64
C PRO A 8 -65.49 5.81 39.71
N ALA A 9 -65.46 5.68 38.37
CA ALA A 9 -66.43 5.27 37.34
C ALA A 9 -65.70 4.56 36.17
N SER A 10 -66.45 4.00 35.21
CA SER A 10 -65.94 3.52 33.92
C SER A 10 -66.92 3.88 32.80
N GLY A 11 -66.42 4.41 31.66
CA GLY A 11 -67.18 4.47 30.40
C GLY A 11 -67.42 5.87 29.82
N SER A 12 -66.48 6.36 29.00
CA SER A 12 -66.69 7.47 28.04
C SER A 12 -65.78 7.42 26.80
N ALA A 13 -65.22 6.25 26.44
CA ALA A 13 -64.37 6.10 25.25
C ALA A 13 -65.12 5.56 24.01
N VAL A 14 -66.26 4.90 24.19
CA VAL A 14 -67.05 4.29 23.10
C VAL A 14 -67.87 5.34 22.32
N ALA A 15 -68.18 6.49 22.94
CA ALA A 15 -69.01 7.53 22.35
C ALA A 15 -68.33 8.30 21.19
N LEU A 16 -67.00 8.35 21.13
CA LEU A 16 -66.29 9.11 20.08
C LEU A 16 -66.06 8.32 18.78
N MET A 17 -65.95 6.99 18.84
CA MET A 17 -65.75 6.18 17.62
C MET A 17 -67.01 6.10 16.76
N VAL A 18 -68.19 5.97 17.37
CA VAL A 18 -69.47 5.81 16.64
C VAL A 18 -69.84 7.07 15.84
N ALA A 19 -69.35 8.25 16.24
CA ALA A 19 -69.56 9.51 15.52
C ALA A 19 -68.82 9.59 14.16
N SER A 20 -67.73 8.85 13.96
CA SER A 20 -66.92 8.90 12.73
C SER A 20 -67.51 8.08 11.57
N THR A 21 -68.12 6.94 11.86
CA THR A 21 -68.68 6.03 10.84
C THR A 21 -69.91 6.60 10.12
N SER A 22 -70.75 7.38 10.83
CA SER A 22 -71.95 7.98 10.24
C SER A 22 -71.63 9.13 9.27
N VAL A 23 -70.53 9.86 9.50
CA VAL A 23 -70.07 10.93 8.59
C VAL A 23 -69.45 10.34 7.31
N ALA A 24 -68.70 9.25 7.43
CA ALA A 24 -68.12 8.55 6.28
C ALA A 24 -69.19 7.96 5.35
N LEU A 25 -70.27 7.40 5.89
CA LEU A 25 -71.40 6.89 5.10
C LEU A 25 -72.22 7.98 4.42
N TYR A 26 -72.30 9.19 5.00
CA TYR A 26 -73.01 10.32 4.38
C TYR A 26 -72.25 10.91 3.18
N LEU A 27 -70.92 10.93 3.22
CA LEU A 27 -70.06 11.46 2.14
C LEU A 27 -69.93 10.54 0.92
N LEU A 28 -70.36 9.28 1.03
CA LEU A 28 -70.33 8.30 -0.06
C LEU A 28 -71.57 8.35 -0.99
N ASN A 29 -72.58 9.16 -0.68
CA ASN A 29 -73.86 9.16 -1.40
C ASN A 29 -73.96 10.26 -2.49
N THR A 30 -72.83 10.74 -3.01
CA THR A 30 -72.77 11.58 -4.22
C THR A 30 -72.12 10.79 -5.36
N THR A 31 -72.75 10.81 -6.53
CA THR A 31 -72.39 9.97 -7.69
C THR A 31 -70.96 10.18 -8.21
N GLU A 32 -70.37 11.37 -8.03
CA GLU A 32 -68.97 11.65 -8.37
C GLU A 32 -67.96 10.89 -7.50
N ASN A 33 -68.25 10.68 -6.21
CA ASN A 33 -67.31 10.03 -5.30
C ASN A 33 -67.21 8.52 -5.57
N PHE A 34 -68.28 7.90 -6.06
CA PHE A 34 -68.27 6.47 -6.42
C PHE A 34 -67.43 6.21 -7.68
N GLN A 35 -67.53 7.07 -8.70
CA GLN A 35 -66.67 6.97 -9.89
C GLN A 35 -65.19 7.19 -9.56
N LYS A 36 -64.85 8.20 -8.74
CA LYS A 36 -63.46 8.42 -8.29
C LYS A 36 -62.92 7.25 -7.45
N ALA A 37 -63.74 6.65 -6.59
CA ALA A 37 -63.35 5.45 -5.85
C ALA A 37 -63.10 4.25 -6.78
N GLN A 38 -63.88 4.13 -7.87
CA GLN A 38 -63.73 3.06 -8.86
C GLN A 38 -62.50 3.26 -9.75
N GLU A 39 -62.19 4.50 -10.18
CA GLU A 39 -60.94 4.85 -10.86
C GLU A 39 -59.71 4.65 -9.97
N MET A 40 -59.78 5.02 -8.69
CA MET A 40 -58.75 4.74 -7.69
C MET A 40 -58.55 3.24 -7.48
N ALA A 41 -59.63 2.45 -7.45
CA ALA A 41 -59.54 1.00 -7.35
C ALA A 41 -58.84 0.40 -8.60
N VAL A 42 -59.23 0.79 -9.80
CA VAL A 42 -58.62 0.32 -11.05
C VAL A 42 -57.15 0.76 -11.18
N THR A 43 -56.81 2.00 -10.84
CA THR A 43 -55.40 2.44 -10.80
C THR A 43 -54.59 1.73 -9.72
N SER A 44 -55.17 1.40 -8.56
CA SER A 44 -54.49 0.59 -7.54
C SER A 44 -54.25 -0.86 -8.02
N GLN A 45 -55.19 -1.46 -8.75
CA GLN A 45 -55.04 -2.80 -9.32
C GLN A 45 -54.01 -2.82 -10.46
N LEU A 46 -54.01 -1.80 -11.32
CA LEU A 46 -52.99 -1.63 -12.36
C LEU A 46 -51.60 -1.37 -11.77
N ALA A 47 -51.50 -0.57 -10.70
CA ALA A 47 -50.25 -0.37 -9.97
C ALA A 47 -49.77 -1.67 -9.29
N PHE A 48 -50.67 -2.47 -8.73
CA PHE A 48 -50.34 -3.76 -8.14
C PHE A 48 -49.91 -4.79 -9.20
N LEU A 49 -50.58 -4.84 -10.35
CA LEU A 49 -50.18 -5.66 -11.50
C LEU A 49 -48.83 -5.20 -12.08
N GLY A 50 -48.59 -3.89 -12.19
CA GLY A 50 -47.32 -3.33 -12.60
C GLY A 50 -46.19 -3.65 -11.62
N ALA A 51 -46.45 -3.55 -10.31
CA ALA A 51 -45.50 -3.93 -9.27
C ALA A 51 -45.24 -5.44 -9.26
N ALA A 52 -46.26 -6.28 -9.46
CA ALA A 52 -46.11 -7.72 -9.57
C ALA A 52 -45.33 -8.13 -10.84
N ALA A 53 -45.60 -7.49 -11.98
CA ALA A 53 -44.82 -7.69 -13.21
C ALA A 53 -43.37 -7.23 -13.05
N ALA A 54 -43.13 -6.07 -12.44
CA ALA A 54 -41.79 -5.60 -12.11
C ALA A 54 -41.07 -6.53 -11.11
N PHE A 55 -41.80 -7.11 -10.15
CA PHE A 55 -41.26 -8.10 -9.22
C PHE A 55 -40.95 -9.44 -9.89
N VAL A 56 -41.76 -9.88 -10.85
CA VAL A 56 -41.46 -11.07 -11.67
C VAL A 56 -40.26 -10.83 -12.59
N VAL A 57 -40.16 -9.66 -13.23
CA VAL A 57 -38.98 -9.27 -14.02
C VAL A 57 -37.74 -9.19 -13.12
N LEU A 58 -37.85 -8.59 -11.94
CA LEU A 58 -36.78 -8.55 -10.94
C LEU A 58 -36.38 -9.98 -10.52
N LEU A 59 -37.34 -10.88 -10.26
CA LEU A 59 -37.08 -12.28 -9.95
C LEU A 59 -36.43 -13.03 -11.10
N VAL A 60 -36.78 -12.77 -12.37
CA VAL A 60 -36.14 -13.40 -13.53
C VAL A 60 -34.71 -12.88 -13.74
N VAL A 61 -34.49 -11.57 -13.61
CA VAL A 61 -33.16 -10.95 -13.67
C VAL A 61 -32.27 -11.43 -12.51
N LEU A 62 -32.83 -11.54 -11.30
CA LEU A 62 -32.15 -12.15 -10.15
C LEU A 62 -31.96 -13.66 -10.33
N PHE A 63 -32.88 -14.37 -11.00
CA PHE A 63 -32.78 -15.81 -11.19
C PHE A 63 -31.57 -16.16 -12.05
N ASP A 64 -31.30 -15.47 -13.16
CA ASP A 64 -30.05 -15.70 -13.92
C ASP A 64 -28.79 -15.28 -13.13
N GLN A 65 -28.86 -14.25 -12.28
CA GLN A 65 -27.78 -13.90 -11.34
C GLN A 65 -27.54 -14.99 -10.27
N ILE A 66 -28.59 -15.72 -9.85
CA ILE A 66 -28.57 -16.74 -8.79
C ILE A 66 -28.33 -18.15 -9.34
N LYS A 67 -28.72 -18.43 -10.58
CA LYS A 67 -28.62 -19.74 -11.28
C LYS A 67 -27.18 -20.22 -11.43
N THR A 68 -26.24 -19.32 -11.73
CA THR A 68 -24.81 -19.68 -11.81
C THR A 68 -24.23 -19.98 -10.43
N PRO A 69 -24.43 -19.16 -9.38
CA PRO A 69 -24.16 -19.53 -7.99
C PRO A 69 -24.83 -20.83 -7.55
N LEU A 70 -26.11 -21.10 -7.89
CA LEU A 70 -26.80 -22.33 -7.52
C LEU A 70 -26.27 -23.55 -8.27
N LYS A 71 -25.87 -23.44 -9.54
CA LYS A 71 -25.17 -24.51 -10.27
C LYS A 71 -23.79 -24.78 -9.69
N PHE A 72 -23.06 -23.73 -9.32
CA PHE A 72 -21.77 -23.85 -8.62
C PHE A 72 -21.94 -24.51 -7.24
N ILE A 73 -22.93 -24.08 -6.46
CA ILE A 73 -23.29 -24.68 -5.17
C ILE A 73 -23.70 -26.14 -5.37
N TYR A 74 -24.58 -26.45 -6.31
CA TYR A 74 -24.96 -27.84 -6.58
C TYR A 74 -23.74 -28.69 -6.97
N SER A 75 -22.89 -28.19 -7.88
CA SER A 75 -21.75 -28.95 -8.41
C SER A 75 -20.61 -29.15 -7.42
N CYS A 76 -20.38 -28.23 -6.47
CA CYS A 76 -19.31 -28.35 -5.46
C CYS A 76 -19.81 -28.69 -4.04
N PHE A 77 -21.13 -28.68 -3.78
CA PHE A 77 -21.69 -28.81 -2.41
C PHE A 77 -22.78 -29.91 -2.30
N LEU A 78 -23.41 -30.35 -3.40
CA LEU A 78 -24.55 -31.29 -3.36
C LEU A 78 -24.44 -32.48 -4.32
N LYS A 79 -23.69 -32.36 -5.42
CA LYS A 79 -23.48 -33.45 -6.38
C LYS A 79 -22.59 -34.53 -5.73
N PRO A 80 -23.04 -35.80 -5.65
CA PRO A 80 -22.17 -36.87 -5.21
C PRO A 80 -20.98 -36.99 -6.17
N LEU A 81 -19.76 -37.14 -5.63
CA LEU A 81 -18.60 -37.51 -6.44
C LEU A 81 -18.96 -38.76 -7.27
N SER A 82 -18.78 -38.65 -8.59
CA SER A 82 -19.26 -39.66 -9.53
C SER A 82 -18.71 -41.04 -9.18
N LYS A 83 -19.58 -42.05 -9.09
CA LYS A 83 -19.18 -43.45 -8.88
C LYS A 83 -18.41 -44.06 -10.08
N ASN A 84 -18.25 -43.31 -11.17
CA ASN A 84 -17.67 -43.78 -12.42
C ASN A 84 -16.34 -43.03 -12.72
N GLY A 85 -15.27 -43.44 -12.05
CA GLY A 85 -13.90 -42.98 -12.28
C GLY A 85 -12.92 -43.70 -11.34
N ASP A 86 -11.65 -43.84 -11.75
CA ASP A 86 -10.62 -44.41 -10.87
C ASP A 86 -10.13 -43.35 -9.86
N VAL A 87 -10.85 -43.23 -8.75
CA VAL A 87 -10.57 -42.26 -7.68
C VAL A 87 -9.25 -42.57 -6.92
N SER A 88 -8.61 -43.72 -7.18
CA SER A 88 -7.36 -44.11 -6.49
C SER A 88 -6.17 -43.24 -6.90
N THR A 89 -6.12 -42.80 -8.16
CA THR A 89 -5.04 -41.95 -8.71
C THR A 89 -5.37 -40.46 -8.61
N ALA A 90 -4.34 -39.60 -8.50
CA ALA A 90 -4.52 -38.15 -8.50
C ALA A 90 -5.18 -37.66 -9.81
N GLN A 91 -4.78 -38.26 -10.94
CA GLN A 91 -5.37 -37.97 -12.26
C GLN A 91 -6.85 -38.33 -12.33
N GLY A 92 -7.23 -39.52 -11.86
CA GLY A 92 -8.62 -39.95 -11.87
C GLY A 92 -9.52 -39.15 -10.92
N ARG A 93 -9.00 -38.68 -9.78
CA ARG A 93 -9.70 -37.68 -8.93
C ARG A 93 -9.95 -36.38 -9.68
N LEU A 94 -8.93 -35.84 -10.34
CA LEU A 94 -8.98 -34.55 -11.03
C LEU A 94 -9.93 -34.57 -12.24
N GLU A 95 -9.87 -35.64 -13.04
CA GLU A 95 -10.77 -35.86 -14.17
C GLU A 95 -12.22 -36.07 -13.69
N ALA A 96 -12.46 -36.87 -12.64
CA ALA A 96 -13.81 -37.06 -12.09
C ALA A 96 -14.44 -35.76 -11.55
N PHE A 97 -13.62 -34.81 -11.09
CA PHE A 97 -14.07 -33.50 -10.63
C PHE A 97 -14.37 -32.53 -11.79
N TYR A 98 -13.48 -32.45 -12.79
CA TYR A 98 -13.56 -31.44 -13.85
C TYR A 98 -14.29 -31.84 -15.13
N LYS A 99 -14.40 -33.14 -15.46
CA LYS A 99 -14.97 -33.62 -16.73
C LYS A 99 -16.32 -32.98 -17.08
N ASP A 100 -17.26 -33.00 -16.14
CA ASP A 100 -18.62 -32.46 -16.33
C ASP A 100 -18.70 -30.92 -16.25
N GLN A 101 -17.56 -30.25 -15.98
CA GLN A 101 -17.45 -28.81 -15.80
C GLN A 101 -16.50 -28.14 -16.82
N ALA A 102 -15.73 -28.91 -17.60
CA ALA A 102 -14.63 -28.42 -18.42
C ALA A 102 -15.04 -27.31 -19.42
N GLU A 103 -16.22 -27.44 -20.03
CA GLU A 103 -16.74 -26.49 -21.03
C GLU A 103 -17.27 -25.19 -20.40
N ILE A 104 -17.66 -25.21 -19.12
CA ILE A 104 -18.16 -24.04 -18.36
C ILE A 104 -17.15 -23.55 -17.30
N PHE A 105 -15.93 -24.06 -17.33
CA PHE A 105 -14.92 -23.86 -16.28
C PHE A 105 -14.52 -22.38 -16.17
N ASP A 106 -14.29 -21.70 -17.28
CA ASP A 106 -13.86 -20.30 -17.30
C ASP A 106 -14.96 -19.38 -16.74
N ASP A 107 -16.20 -19.52 -17.22
CA ASP A 107 -17.35 -18.71 -16.81
C ASP A 107 -17.62 -18.85 -15.31
N THR A 108 -17.58 -20.08 -14.79
CA THR A 108 -17.87 -20.37 -13.38
C THR A 108 -16.71 -20.02 -12.43
N ARG A 109 -15.45 -20.04 -12.90
CA ARG A 109 -14.26 -19.80 -12.06
C ARG A 109 -13.67 -18.40 -12.18
N SER A 110 -14.04 -17.60 -13.18
CA SER A 110 -13.58 -16.21 -13.36
C SER A 110 -13.79 -15.32 -12.11
N SER A 111 -14.95 -15.46 -11.47
CA SER A 111 -15.37 -14.73 -10.26
C SER A 111 -14.69 -15.23 -8.97
N LEU A 112 -14.31 -16.51 -8.95
CA LEU A 112 -13.66 -17.20 -7.83
C LEU A 112 -12.13 -16.98 -7.82
N LEU A 113 -11.48 -17.10 -8.96
CA LEU A 113 -10.01 -17.15 -9.11
C LEU A 113 -9.40 -15.76 -9.40
N ARG A 114 -9.77 -14.77 -8.58
CA ARG A 114 -9.46 -13.34 -8.80
C ARG A 114 -7.97 -13.00 -8.86
N GLY A 115 -7.10 -13.84 -8.30
CA GLY A 115 -5.65 -13.63 -8.31
C GLY A 115 -5.01 -13.74 -9.69
N ARG A 116 -5.55 -14.58 -10.60
CA ARG A 116 -4.86 -14.97 -11.85
C ARG A 116 -4.51 -13.76 -12.73
N HIS A 117 -5.45 -12.84 -12.95
CA HIS A 117 -5.20 -11.60 -13.70
C HIS A 117 -4.06 -10.76 -13.10
N THR A 118 -4.07 -10.57 -11.78
CA THR A 118 -3.02 -9.81 -11.09
C THR A 118 -1.68 -10.55 -11.13
N GLY A 119 -1.68 -11.87 -10.99
CA GLY A 119 -0.47 -12.70 -11.09
C GLY A 119 0.19 -12.61 -12.46
N LEU A 120 -0.57 -12.84 -13.53
CA LEU A 120 -0.07 -12.75 -14.91
C LEU A 120 0.46 -11.34 -15.22
N ALA A 121 -0.25 -10.29 -14.78
CA ALA A 121 0.18 -8.91 -14.97
C ALA A 121 1.47 -8.57 -14.21
N LEU A 122 1.63 -9.03 -12.96
CA LEU A 122 2.87 -8.86 -12.19
C LEU A 122 4.05 -9.64 -12.81
N VAL A 123 3.83 -10.88 -13.25
CA VAL A 123 4.84 -11.70 -13.94
C VAL A 123 5.26 -11.02 -15.25
N ALA A 124 4.31 -10.55 -16.05
CA ALA A 124 4.59 -9.83 -17.29
C ALA A 124 5.34 -8.51 -17.06
N ALA A 125 5.01 -7.75 -16.01
CA ALA A 125 5.71 -6.53 -15.64
C ALA A 125 7.16 -6.83 -15.20
N GLN A 126 7.36 -7.87 -14.39
CA GLN A 126 8.67 -8.30 -13.92
C GLN A 126 9.55 -8.86 -15.06
N LEU A 127 8.96 -9.61 -16.00
CA LEU A 127 9.62 -10.15 -17.19
C LEU A 127 10.10 -9.04 -18.12
N LYS A 128 9.24 -8.05 -18.42
CA LYS A 128 9.62 -6.87 -19.23
C LYS A 128 10.83 -6.15 -18.62
N GLU A 129 10.86 -6.01 -17.30
CA GLU A 129 11.94 -5.33 -16.60
C GLU A 129 13.26 -6.13 -16.64
N GLN A 130 13.20 -7.45 -16.47
CA GLN A 130 14.39 -8.31 -16.59
C GLN A 130 14.93 -8.39 -18.02
N LEU A 131 14.06 -8.41 -19.04
CA LEU A 131 14.50 -8.37 -20.44
C LEU A 131 15.26 -7.06 -20.75
N LYS A 132 14.76 -5.90 -20.28
CA LYS A 132 15.51 -4.64 -20.37
C LYS A 132 16.86 -4.69 -19.64
N GLN A 133 16.91 -5.28 -18.44
CA GLN A 133 18.12 -5.32 -17.61
C GLN A 133 19.17 -6.30 -18.11
N SER A 134 18.75 -7.42 -18.71
CA SER A 134 19.65 -8.45 -19.25
C SER A 134 20.26 -8.06 -20.59
N GLY A 135 19.60 -7.18 -21.36
CA GLY A 135 20.03 -6.81 -22.71
C GLY A 135 20.03 -7.99 -23.70
N SER A 136 19.29 -9.07 -23.38
CA SER A 136 19.23 -10.27 -24.19
C SER A 136 18.09 -10.21 -25.19
N ASP A 137 18.42 -10.42 -26.47
CA ASP A 137 17.43 -10.59 -27.54
C ASP A 137 16.80 -12.00 -27.56
N LYS A 138 17.20 -12.90 -26.65
CA LYS A 138 16.60 -14.24 -26.54
C LYS A 138 15.13 -14.12 -26.10
N ALA A 139 14.22 -14.66 -26.91
CA ALA A 139 12.83 -14.80 -26.55
C ALA A 139 12.66 -15.75 -25.34
N PRO A 140 11.86 -15.40 -24.32
CA PRO A 140 11.69 -16.23 -23.13
C PRO A 140 10.91 -17.52 -23.41
N ILE A 141 11.16 -18.54 -22.58
CA ILE A 141 10.41 -19.79 -22.52
C ILE A 141 9.51 -19.78 -21.28
N TRP A 142 8.22 -20.08 -21.45
CA TRP A 142 7.23 -20.08 -20.37
C TRP A 142 6.57 -21.45 -20.18
N VAL A 143 6.37 -21.87 -18.93
CA VAL A 143 5.55 -23.03 -18.55
C VAL A 143 4.44 -22.62 -17.56
N ASP A 144 3.19 -22.98 -17.84
CA ASP A 144 2.05 -22.82 -16.92
C ASP A 144 1.64 -24.19 -16.35
N LEU A 145 1.87 -24.39 -15.05
CA LEU A 145 1.68 -25.65 -14.34
C LEU A 145 0.29 -25.70 -13.67
N GLY A 146 -0.53 -26.66 -14.07
CA GLY A 146 -1.97 -26.67 -13.81
C GLY A 146 -2.71 -25.62 -14.64
N GLY A 147 -2.35 -25.51 -15.93
CA GLY A 147 -2.89 -24.47 -16.82
C GLY A 147 -4.34 -24.70 -17.26
N GLY A 148 -4.93 -25.86 -16.95
CA GLY A 148 -6.33 -26.19 -17.19
C GLY A 148 -6.77 -25.99 -18.64
N THR A 149 -7.79 -25.16 -18.84
CA THR A 149 -8.41 -24.84 -20.14
C THR A 149 -7.55 -23.98 -21.06
N GLY A 150 -6.33 -23.57 -20.65
CA GLY A 150 -5.46 -22.67 -21.40
C GLY A 150 -5.77 -21.18 -21.23
N TRP A 151 -6.76 -20.83 -20.39
CA TRP A 151 -7.21 -19.45 -20.18
C TRP A 151 -6.08 -18.50 -19.71
N ASN A 152 -5.13 -18.96 -18.89
CA ASN A 152 -4.01 -18.13 -18.42
C ASN A 152 -3.12 -17.67 -19.60
N ILE A 153 -2.81 -18.59 -20.51
CA ILE A 153 -2.01 -18.32 -21.72
C ILE A 153 -2.76 -17.33 -22.62
N GLU A 154 -4.08 -17.49 -22.75
CA GLU A 154 -4.91 -16.52 -23.46
C GLU A 154 -4.85 -15.11 -22.83
N GLN A 155 -4.96 -15.01 -21.50
CA GLN A 155 -4.90 -13.71 -20.81
C GLN A 155 -3.50 -13.10 -20.81
N MET A 156 -2.43 -13.91 -20.75
CA MET A 156 -1.06 -13.41 -20.79
C MET A 156 -0.80 -12.59 -22.05
N ASN A 157 -1.37 -12.97 -23.19
CA ASN A 157 -1.27 -12.24 -24.46
C ASN A 157 -1.62 -10.74 -24.34
N LYS A 158 -2.49 -10.36 -23.39
CA LYS A 158 -2.90 -8.97 -23.12
C LYS A 158 -1.83 -8.16 -22.39
N TYR A 159 -0.92 -8.83 -21.67
CA TYR A 159 0.14 -8.22 -20.88
C TYR A 159 1.52 -8.38 -21.54
N PHE A 160 1.80 -9.55 -22.12
CA PHE A 160 3.00 -9.89 -22.88
C PHE A 160 2.59 -10.80 -24.06
N PRO A 161 2.72 -10.36 -25.33
CA PRO A 161 2.22 -11.12 -26.48
C PRO A 161 2.80 -12.53 -26.58
N ILE A 162 1.96 -13.53 -26.89
CA ILE A 162 2.39 -14.93 -26.98
C ILE A 162 3.43 -15.14 -28.09
N SER A 163 3.35 -14.37 -29.18
CA SER A 163 4.34 -14.35 -30.26
C SER A 163 5.74 -13.86 -29.86
N LYS A 164 5.92 -13.32 -28.65
CA LYS A 164 7.23 -12.92 -28.11
C LYS A 164 7.90 -14.00 -27.24
N PHE A 165 7.21 -15.10 -26.93
CA PHE A 165 7.86 -16.26 -26.31
C PHE A 165 8.44 -17.17 -27.41
N GLU A 166 9.63 -17.72 -27.16
CA GLU A 166 10.21 -18.78 -27.99
C GLU A 166 9.27 -19.99 -28.01
N ARG A 167 8.75 -20.34 -26.83
CA ARG A 167 7.89 -21.50 -26.60
C ARG A 167 7.06 -21.29 -25.33
N VAL A 168 5.82 -21.75 -25.36
CA VAL A 168 4.94 -21.80 -24.19
C VAL A 168 4.46 -23.24 -24.00
N TYR A 169 4.56 -23.78 -22.79
CA TYR A 169 4.00 -25.08 -22.44
C TYR A 169 2.88 -24.93 -21.42
N LEU A 170 1.75 -25.57 -21.69
CA LEU A 170 0.72 -25.85 -20.69
C LEU A 170 0.95 -27.28 -20.20
N VAL A 171 1.08 -27.46 -18.88
CA VAL A 171 1.12 -28.78 -18.24
C VAL A 171 -0.13 -28.90 -17.36
N ASP A 172 -0.93 -29.93 -17.59
CA ASP A 172 -2.08 -30.23 -16.74
C ASP A 172 -2.33 -31.73 -16.66
N LEU A 173 -2.72 -32.23 -15.49
CA LEU A 173 -2.94 -33.66 -15.28
C LEU A 173 -4.30 -34.13 -15.84
N CYS A 174 -5.27 -33.22 -16.07
CA CYS A 174 -6.65 -33.54 -16.45
C CYS A 174 -6.85 -33.60 -17.98
N PRO A 175 -7.07 -34.78 -18.60
CA PRO A 175 -7.23 -34.91 -20.04
C PRO A 175 -8.38 -34.07 -20.63
N SER A 176 -9.51 -33.95 -19.91
CA SER A 176 -10.65 -33.13 -20.37
C SER A 176 -10.32 -31.63 -20.46
N LEU A 177 -9.56 -31.07 -19.51
CA LEU A 177 -9.13 -29.65 -19.57
C LEU A 177 -8.08 -29.44 -20.67
N CYS A 178 -7.13 -30.37 -20.76
CA CYS A 178 -6.14 -30.48 -21.82
C CYS A 178 -6.75 -30.42 -23.24
N ARG A 179 -7.88 -31.11 -23.46
CA ARG A 179 -8.61 -31.09 -24.75
C ARG A 179 -9.10 -29.67 -25.08
N VAL A 180 -9.77 -29.02 -24.13
CA VAL A 180 -10.26 -27.63 -24.29
C VAL A 180 -9.10 -26.66 -24.56
N ALA A 181 -7.95 -26.84 -23.91
CA ALA A 181 -6.77 -26.01 -24.17
C ALA A 181 -6.24 -26.16 -25.60
N ARG A 182 -6.17 -27.39 -26.15
CA ARG A 182 -5.77 -27.63 -27.54
C ARG A 182 -6.73 -26.99 -28.54
N GLU A 183 -8.03 -27.20 -28.36
CA GLU A 183 -9.09 -26.60 -29.18
C GLU A 183 -8.98 -25.06 -29.18
N ARG A 184 -8.76 -24.45 -28.00
CA ARG A 184 -8.55 -23.00 -27.84
C ARG A 184 -7.32 -22.51 -28.60
N PHE A 185 -6.15 -23.12 -28.41
CA PHE A 185 -4.91 -22.65 -29.04
C PHE A 185 -4.90 -22.88 -30.56
N GLN A 186 -5.56 -23.93 -31.04
CA GLN A 186 -5.80 -24.14 -32.46
C GLN A 186 -6.71 -23.04 -33.05
N ALA A 187 -7.80 -22.69 -32.37
CA ALA A 187 -8.69 -21.59 -32.78
C ALA A 187 -8.01 -20.21 -32.77
N LEU A 188 -7.07 -19.99 -31.85
CA LEU A 188 -6.24 -18.77 -31.76
C LEU A 188 -5.03 -18.77 -32.73
N GLY A 189 -4.75 -19.88 -33.40
CA GLY A 189 -3.66 -20.01 -34.37
C GLY A 189 -2.25 -20.02 -33.78
N TRP A 190 -2.08 -20.40 -32.50
CA TRP A 190 -0.79 -20.33 -31.81
C TRP A 190 0.05 -21.60 -31.99
N SER A 191 1.08 -21.53 -32.83
CA SER A 191 2.00 -22.64 -33.14
C SER A 191 3.15 -22.82 -32.14
N ASN A 192 3.46 -21.80 -31.34
CA ASN A 192 4.51 -21.85 -30.31
C ASN A 192 4.00 -22.34 -28.93
N VAL A 193 2.73 -22.73 -28.83
CA VAL A 193 2.11 -23.24 -27.60
C VAL A 193 1.95 -24.77 -27.67
N VAL A 194 2.33 -25.48 -26.61
CA VAL A 194 2.27 -26.95 -26.51
C VAL A 194 1.45 -27.35 -25.29
N VAL A 195 0.57 -28.36 -25.43
CA VAL A 195 -0.24 -28.90 -24.33
C VAL A 195 0.22 -30.30 -23.96
N LEU A 196 0.80 -30.44 -22.77
CA LEU A 196 1.29 -31.67 -22.15
C LEU A 196 0.27 -32.14 -21.09
N CYS A 197 -0.22 -33.37 -21.22
CA CYS A 197 -1.24 -33.92 -20.30
C CYS A 197 -0.59 -34.89 -19.30
N GLU A 198 0.22 -34.31 -18.41
CA GLU A 198 1.25 -35.01 -17.65
C GLU A 198 1.31 -34.46 -16.22
N ASP A 199 1.97 -35.19 -15.32
CA ASP A 199 2.25 -34.70 -13.97
C ASP A 199 3.24 -33.53 -14.00
N ALA A 200 3.10 -32.55 -13.11
CA ALA A 200 4.00 -31.40 -13.02
C ALA A 200 5.45 -31.77 -12.61
N LEU A 201 5.66 -32.99 -12.09
CA LEU A 201 6.99 -33.57 -11.86
C LEU A 201 7.61 -34.13 -13.14
N ASN A 202 6.85 -34.36 -14.22
CA ASN A 202 7.43 -34.82 -15.47
C ASN A 202 8.25 -33.70 -16.12
N GLY A 203 9.56 -33.92 -16.20
CA GLY A 203 10.53 -32.91 -16.62
C GLY A 203 10.80 -32.86 -18.12
N SER A 204 9.94 -33.41 -18.98
CA SER A 204 10.18 -33.48 -20.43
C SER A 204 9.45 -32.36 -21.20
N PHE A 205 10.21 -31.46 -21.83
CA PHE A 205 9.65 -30.35 -22.63
C PHE A 205 10.03 -30.50 -24.12
N PRO A 206 9.08 -30.83 -25.02
CA PRO A 206 9.36 -31.10 -26.43
C PRO A 206 10.01 -29.93 -27.18
N GLY A 207 11.30 -30.09 -27.50
CA GLY A 207 12.15 -29.08 -28.15
C GLY A 207 13.25 -28.50 -27.25
N ILE A 208 13.38 -28.97 -26.00
CA ILE A 208 14.42 -28.53 -25.07
C ILE A 208 15.17 -29.75 -24.51
N ASP A 209 16.34 -30.04 -25.06
CA ASP A 209 17.24 -31.08 -24.54
C ASP A 209 17.78 -30.65 -23.18
N ASN A 210 17.47 -31.39 -22.11
CA ASN A 210 17.76 -31.03 -20.72
C ASN A 210 17.27 -29.60 -20.34
N PRO A 211 16.04 -29.45 -19.81
CA PRO A 211 15.43 -28.15 -19.52
C PRO A 211 15.93 -27.47 -18.24
N ASP A 212 16.80 -28.13 -17.47
CA ASP A 212 17.27 -27.65 -16.18
C ASP A 212 18.06 -26.34 -16.35
N GLY A 213 17.61 -25.30 -15.65
CA GLY A 213 18.17 -23.95 -15.77
C GLY A 213 17.83 -23.20 -17.07
N LYS A 214 16.82 -23.64 -17.84
CA LYS A 214 16.48 -23.04 -19.15
C LYS A 214 15.12 -22.33 -19.23
N LEU A 215 14.27 -22.46 -18.22
CA LEU A 215 12.94 -21.86 -18.23
C LEU A 215 12.97 -20.44 -17.65
N ASP A 216 12.59 -19.45 -18.44
CA ASP A 216 12.61 -18.04 -18.04
C ASP A 216 11.41 -17.67 -17.14
N VAL A 217 10.26 -18.32 -17.36
CA VAL A 217 9.03 -18.10 -16.60
C VAL A 217 8.35 -19.43 -16.26
N ILE A 218 7.93 -19.59 -15.01
CA ILE A 218 7.00 -20.63 -14.58
C ILE A 218 5.83 -19.98 -13.84
N THR A 219 4.60 -20.40 -14.13
CA THR A 219 3.39 -19.94 -13.41
C THR A 219 2.60 -21.09 -12.81
N MET A 220 1.96 -20.80 -11.67
CA MET A 220 1.03 -21.69 -10.98
C MET A 220 -0.21 -20.89 -10.56
N SER A 221 -1.37 -21.20 -11.14
CA SER A 221 -2.60 -20.45 -10.93
C SER A 221 -3.68 -21.32 -10.28
N TYR A 222 -3.71 -21.32 -8.95
CA TYR A 222 -4.58 -22.12 -8.09
C TYR A 222 -4.37 -23.64 -8.23
N SER A 223 -3.12 -24.04 -8.51
CA SER A 223 -2.70 -25.43 -8.71
C SER A 223 -1.82 -25.98 -7.57
N LEU A 224 -1.06 -25.14 -6.86
CA LEU A 224 -0.15 -25.58 -5.78
C LEU A 224 -0.92 -26.14 -4.56
N SER A 225 -2.10 -25.59 -4.28
CA SER A 225 -3.03 -26.10 -3.25
C SER A 225 -3.68 -27.44 -3.60
N MET A 226 -3.69 -27.83 -4.89
CA MET A 226 -4.20 -29.12 -5.38
C MET A 226 -3.12 -30.21 -5.51
N MET A 227 -1.84 -29.85 -5.36
CA MET A 227 -0.73 -30.79 -5.49
C MET A 227 -0.44 -31.49 -4.16
N ASP A 228 -0.48 -32.83 -4.18
CA ASP A 228 -0.13 -33.69 -3.05
C ASP A 228 1.39 -33.57 -2.76
N SER A 229 2.23 -33.82 -3.77
CA SER A 229 3.71 -33.81 -3.70
C SER A 229 4.34 -32.41 -3.86
N TYR A 230 3.73 -31.37 -3.29
CA TYR A 230 4.12 -29.97 -3.55
C TYR A 230 5.58 -29.62 -3.20
N TYR A 231 6.20 -30.30 -2.22
CA TYR A 231 7.62 -30.13 -1.92
C TYR A 231 8.49 -30.43 -3.16
N SER A 232 8.33 -31.64 -3.72
CA SER A 232 9.07 -32.08 -4.91
C SER A 232 8.76 -31.20 -6.14
N VAL A 233 7.53 -30.70 -6.28
CA VAL A 233 7.18 -29.78 -7.38
C VAL A 233 7.91 -28.44 -7.22
N VAL A 234 7.91 -27.85 -6.01
CA VAL A 234 8.61 -26.59 -5.74
C VAL A 234 10.13 -26.74 -5.93
N ASP A 235 10.70 -27.90 -5.58
CA ASP A 235 12.11 -28.21 -5.83
C ASP A 235 12.42 -28.39 -7.32
N ARG A 236 11.57 -29.12 -8.07
CA ARG A 236 11.73 -29.29 -9.53
C ARG A 236 11.56 -27.98 -10.29
N ILE A 237 10.62 -27.14 -9.87
CA ILE A 237 10.47 -25.76 -10.35
C ILE A 237 11.76 -24.97 -10.09
N GLN A 238 12.38 -25.14 -8.91
CA GLN A 238 13.66 -24.51 -8.62
C GLN A 238 14.69 -24.95 -9.65
N GLU A 239 14.89 -26.26 -9.89
CA GLU A 239 15.84 -26.82 -10.87
C GLU A 239 15.62 -26.35 -12.32
N LEU A 240 14.38 -26.22 -12.77
CA LEU A 240 14.03 -25.84 -14.13
C LEU A 240 14.27 -24.36 -14.48
N LEU A 241 14.09 -23.45 -13.51
CA LEU A 241 14.19 -22.00 -13.73
C LEU A 241 15.59 -21.52 -14.09
N GLU A 242 15.71 -20.54 -14.99
CA GLU A 242 16.99 -19.89 -15.31
C GLU A 242 17.64 -19.31 -14.03
N PRO A 243 18.93 -19.59 -13.77
CA PRO A 243 19.60 -19.22 -12.51
C PRO A 243 19.50 -17.76 -12.07
N LYS A 244 19.61 -16.77 -12.97
CA LYS A 244 19.83 -15.35 -12.66
C LYS A 244 18.56 -14.50 -12.66
N HIS A 245 17.65 -14.82 -13.57
CA HIS A 245 16.49 -14.02 -13.94
C HIS A 245 15.19 -14.84 -13.94
N GLY A 246 15.23 -16.18 -13.91
CA GLY A 246 14.03 -17.02 -13.93
C GLY A 246 12.96 -16.60 -12.90
N ILE A 247 11.74 -16.35 -13.38
CA ILE A 247 10.59 -15.91 -12.58
C ILE A 247 9.67 -17.09 -12.26
N LEU A 248 9.29 -17.22 -10.99
CA LEU A 248 8.15 -18.02 -10.55
C LEU A 248 6.99 -17.11 -10.14
N GLY A 249 5.82 -17.27 -10.77
CA GLY A 249 4.58 -16.60 -10.39
C GLY A 249 3.56 -17.58 -9.81
N VAL A 250 3.08 -17.34 -8.59
CA VAL A 250 2.09 -18.19 -7.91
C VAL A 250 0.88 -17.35 -7.50
N SER A 251 -0.33 -17.78 -7.87
CA SER A 251 -1.57 -17.23 -7.30
C SER A 251 -2.36 -18.38 -6.69
N ASP A 252 -2.64 -18.37 -5.39
CA ASP A 252 -3.35 -19.49 -4.76
C ASP A 252 -4.16 -19.07 -3.52
N PHE A 253 -5.05 -19.97 -3.09
CA PHE A 253 -5.71 -19.92 -1.79
C PHE A 253 -4.76 -20.38 -0.68
N TYR A 254 -4.97 -19.89 0.54
CA TYR A 254 -4.14 -20.25 1.69
C TYR A 254 -4.89 -20.06 3.00
N ALA A 255 -4.54 -20.82 4.03
CA ALA A 255 -4.93 -20.55 5.41
C ALA A 255 -3.65 -20.22 6.19
N SER A 256 -3.59 -19.04 6.83
CA SER A 256 -2.37 -18.61 7.53
C SER A 256 -2.06 -19.51 8.73
N ASN A 257 -0.78 -19.54 9.13
CA ASN A 257 -0.39 -20.10 10.41
C ASN A 257 -0.87 -19.18 11.57
N ASN A 258 -0.96 -19.69 12.79
CA ASN A 258 -1.22 -18.87 13.99
C ASN A 258 -0.08 -17.90 14.31
N ILE A 259 1.14 -18.23 13.87
CA ILE A 259 2.35 -17.44 14.11
C ILE A 259 2.45 -16.35 13.03
N VAL A 260 2.69 -15.11 13.45
CA VAL A 260 2.98 -14.00 12.54
C VAL A 260 4.44 -14.07 12.13
N LYS A 261 4.71 -14.33 10.85
CA LYS A 261 6.03 -14.08 10.28
C LYS A 261 6.34 -12.59 10.32
N THR A 262 7.55 -12.24 10.76
CA THR A 262 8.07 -10.88 10.81
C THR A 262 8.88 -10.55 9.56
N ASP A 263 8.41 -10.96 8.38
CA ASP A 263 9.12 -10.78 7.13
C ASP A 263 8.78 -9.44 6.46
N ALA A 264 9.82 -8.80 5.92
CA ALA A 264 9.79 -7.44 5.38
C ALA A 264 8.98 -7.29 4.08
N HIS A 265 8.32 -8.34 3.60
CA HIS A 265 7.78 -8.42 2.25
C HIS A 265 6.25 -8.20 2.15
N GLY A 266 5.46 -8.39 3.21
CA GLY A 266 4.03 -8.08 3.11
C GLY A 266 3.15 -8.72 4.19
N VAL A 267 3.01 -8.02 5.32
CA VAL A 267 2.24 -8.47 6.49
C VAL A 267 0.75 -8.13 6.37
N GLU A 268 0.40 -7.02 5.70
CA GLU A 268 -0.99 -6.57 5.65
C GLU A 268 -1.88 -7.59 4.94
N ASP A 269 -3.04 -7.88 5.54
CA ASP A 269 -4.00 -8.91 5.14
C ASP A 269 -3.41 -10.33 5.00
N TYR A 270 -2.19 -10.61 5.48
CA TYR A 270 -1.65 -11.98 5.54
C TYR A 270 -2.44 -12.85 6.50
N GLN A 271 -2.69 -12.38 7.72
CA GLN A 271 -3.30 -13.21 8.77
C GLN A 271 -4.78 -13.52 8.54
N CYS A 272 -5.14 -14.77 8.81
CA CYS A 272 -6.51 -15.26 8.87
C CYS A 272 -6.97 -15.33 10.34
N ASN A 273 -8.18 -14.87 10.64
CA ASN A 273 -8.78 -15.15 11.94
C ASN A 273 -9.06 -16.66 12.11
N TRP A 274 -9.28 -17.10 13.35
CA TRP A 274 -9.47 -18.52 13.67
C TRP A 274 -10.61 -19.16 12.87
N PHE A 275 -11.75 -18.49 12.73
CA PHE A 275 -12.90 -19.02 11.99
C PHE A 275 -12.56 -19.20 10.50
N THR A 276 -12.03 -18.16 9.84
CA THR A 276 -11.63 -18.19 8.43
C THR A 276 -10.62 -19.30 8.16
N ARG A 277 -9.61 -19.48 9.02
CA ARG A 277 -8.61 -20.55 8.86
C ARG A 277 -9.23 -21.94 8.98
N THR A 278 -9.99 -22.19 10.05
CA THR A 278 -10.59 -23.50 10.32
C THR A 278 -11.64 -23.85 9.27
N PHE A 279 -12.57 -22.93 8.99
CA PHE A 279 -13.65 -23.12 8.03
C PHE A 279 -13.12 -23.44 6.63
N TRP A 280 -12.23 -22.61 6.07
CA TRP A 280 -11.75 -22.85 4.70
C TRP A 280 -10.84 -24.06 4.57
N THR A 281 -10.05 -24.39 5.61
CA THR A 281 -9.22 -25.62 5.58
C THR A 281 -10.08 -26.86 5.51
N ILE A 282 -11.16 -26.93 6.31
CA ILE A 282 -12.13 -28.04 6.26
C ILE A 282 -12.88 -28.00 4.92
N TRP A 283 -13.39 -26.83 4.52
CA TRP A 283 -14.19 -26.66 3.31
C TRP A 283 -13.49 -27.18 2.05
N PHE A 284 -12.28 -26.67 1.78
CA PHE A 284 -11.53 -27.04 0.58
C PHE A 284 -11.04 -28.50 0.62
N SER A 285 -10.91 -29.11 1.81
CA SER A 285 -10.52 -30.52 1.92
C SER A 285 -11.56 -31.51 1.36
N PHE A 286 -12.84 -31.12 1.28
CA PHE A 286 -13.87 -31.94 0.61
C PHE A 286 -13.65 -32.04 -0.91
N ASP A 287 -13.02 -31.02 -1.51
CA ASP A 287 -12.63 -30.99 -2.93
C ASP A 287 -11.17 -31.48 -3.15
N HIS A 288 -10.54 -32.10 -2.15
CA HIS A 288 -9.10 -32.47 -2.14
C HIS A 288 -8.13 -31.27 -2.33
N VAL A 289 -8.54 -30.06 -1.96
CA VAL A 289 -7.70 -28.86 -2.03
C VAL A 289 -7.19 -28.51 -0.62
N TYR A 290 -5.88 -28.43 -0.44
CA TYR A 290 -5.25 -28.38 0.88
C TYR A 290 -4.58 -27.03 1.17
N LEU A 291 -5.29 -26.14 1.88
CA LEU A 291 -4.86 -24.75 2.14
C LEU A 291 -3.74 -24.58 3.19
N HIS A 292 -3.02 -25.64 3.55
CA HIS A 292 -2.04 -25.62 4.64
C HIS A 292 -0.90 -24.61 4.42
N ALA A 293 -0.60 -23.79 5.44
CA ALA A 293 0.34 -22.67 5.38
C ALA A 293 1.71 -23.04 4.79
N SER A 294 2.21 -24.25 5.11
CA SER A 294 3.53 -24.73 4.68
C SER A 294 3.78 -24.70 3.18
N ARG A 295 2.73 -24.76 2.34
CA ARG A 295 2.86 -24.61 0.88
C ARG A 295 3.52 -23.29 0.49
N ARG A 296 3.01 -22.19 1.05
CA ARG A 296 3.59 -20.85 0.85
C ARG A 296 4.86 -20.66 1.67
N GLU A 297 4.94 -21.23 2.87
CA GLU A 297 6.16 -21.10 3.69
C GLU A 297 7.37 -21.78 3.03
N TYR A 298 7.19 -22.91 2.35
CA TYR A 298 8.24 -23.60 1.59
C TYR A 298 8.64 -22.83 0.32
N LEU A 299 7.66 -22.25 -0.39
CA LEU A 299 7.90 -21.34 -1.52
C LEU A 299 8.78 -20.14 -1.11
N GLU A 300 8.44 -19.46 -0.01
CA GLU A 300 9.22 -18.36 0.58
C GLU A 300 10.56 -18.82 1.17
N HIS A 301 10.70 -20.11 1.52
CA HIS A 301 11.95 -20.71 1.97
C HIS A 301 12.90 -21.03 0.80
N LYS A 302 12.40 -21.46 -0.35
CA LYS A 302 13.22 -21.85 -1.52
C LYS A 302 13.55 -20.67 -2.45
N PHE A 303 12.73 -19.65 -2.49
CA PHE A 303 12.87 -18.52 -3.42
C PHE A 303 13.06 -17.18 -2.71
N GLU A 304 13.66 -16.23 -3.40
CA GLU A 304 13.69 -14.82 -3.01
C GLU A 304 12.37 -14.16 -3.43
N VAL A 305 11.63 -13.59 -2.47
CA VAL A 305 10.35 -12.91 -2.73
C VAL A 305 10.61 -11.57 -3.42
N LYS A 306 9.99 -11.36 -4.59
CA LYS A 306 10.06 -10.08 -5.33
C LYS A 306 8.82 -9.23 -5.16
N LYS A 307 7.64 -9.83 -5.33
CA LYS A 307 6.33 -9.18 -5.17
C LYS A 307 5.42 -10.11 -4.40
N VAL A 308 4.66 -9.60 -3.45
CA VAL A 308 3.56 -10.34 -2.84
C VAL A 308 2.38 -9.40 -2.58
N ILE A 309 1.18 -9.91 -2.85
CA ILE A 309 -0.10 -9.27 -2.58
C ILE A 309 -0.98 -10.27 -1.84
N ASN A 310 -1.46 -9.90 -0.65
CA ASN A 310 -2.45 -10.66 0.10
C ASN A 310 -3.84 -10.04 -0.12
N SER A 311 -4.86 -10.85 -0.34
CA SER A 311 -6.22 -10.34 -0.55
C SER A 311 -7.31 -11.35 -0.18
N ARG A 312 -8.56 -10.96 -0.42
CA ARG A 312 -9.77 -11.67 0.00
C ARG A 312 -10.78 -11.69 -1.14
N ASN A 313 -11.36 -12.85 -1.44
CA ASN A 313 -12.49 -12.94 -2.36
C ASN A 313 -13.81 -12.83 -1.56
N HIS A 314 -14.73 -11.99 -2.05
CA HIS A 314 -15.93 -11.53 -1.34
C HIS A 314 -17.22 -12.13 -1.94
N MET A 315 -17.12 -13.27 -2.61
CA MET A 315 -18.10 -13.69 -3.63
C MET A 315 -19.37 -14.34 -3.08
N ILE A 316 -19.30 -15.10 -1.98
CA ILE A 316 -20.38 -16.02 -1.56
C ILE A 316 -21.38 -15.31 -0.64
N ILE A 317 -20.90 -14.55 0.35
CA ILE A 317 -21.70 -13.58 1.11
C ILE A 317 -20.77 -12.39 1.42
N PRO A 318 -21.07 -11.17 0.95
CA PRO A 318 -20.32 -9.98 1.34
C PRO A 318 -20.23 -9.87 2.86
N TYR A 319 -19.02 -9.58 3.36
CA TYR A 319 -18.70 -9.35 4.79
C TYR A 319 -18.74 -10.55 5.75
N LEU A 320 -19.39 -11.67 5.41
CA LEU A 320 -19.50 -12.84 6.32
C LEU A 320 -18.48 -13.95 6.07
N VAL A 321 -18.21 -14.32 4.81
CA VAL A 321 -17.25 -15.39 4.49
C VAL A 321 -16.36 -14.98 3.33
N GLN A 322 -15.09 -14.70 3.63
CA GLN A 322 -14.10 -14.21 2.67
C GLN A 322 -13.02 -15.26 2.41
N ILE A 323 -12.79 -15.65 1.15
CA ILE A 323 -11.75 -16.63 0.82
C ILE A 323 -10.37 -15.93 0.76
N PRO A 324 -9.42 -16.27 1.64
CA PRO A 324 -8.04 -15.79 1.56
C PRO A 324 -7.31 -16.32 0.32
N TYR A 325 -6.74 -15.41 -0.46
CA TYR A 325 -5.83 -15.74 -1.56
C TYR A 325 -4.61 -14.82 -1.55
N TYR A 326 -3.51 -15.28 -2.14
CA TYR A 326 -2.31 -14.51 -2.36
C TYR A 326 -1.92 -14.52 -3.84
N VAL A 327 -1.17 -13.50 -4.24
CA VAL A 327 -0.44 -13.44 -5.50
C VAL A 327 1.01 -13.18 -5.14
N TRP A 328 1.93 -13.98 -5.63
CA TRP A 328 3.34 -13.97 -5.27
C TRP A 328 4.20 -14.12 -6.52
N VAL A 329 5.31 -13.41 -6.56
CA VAL A 329 6.33 -13.49 -7.60
C VAL A 329 7.69 -13.55 -6.92
N GLY A 330 8.53 -14.50 -7.34
CA GLY A 330 9.87 -14.67 -6.81
C GLY A 330 10.84 -15.25 -7.83
N GLN A 331 12.09 -15.40 -7.39
CA GLN A 331 13.22 -15.88 -8.20
C GLN A 331 14.16 -16.75 -7.36
N ARG A 332 15.10 -17.46 -7.98
CA ARG A 332 16.16 -18.19 -7.26
C ARG A 332 17.01 -17.25 -6.37
N LYS A 333 17.45 -17.73 -5.21
CA LYS A 333 18.22 -16.94 -4.24
C LYS A 333 19.66 -16.70 -4.71
N ARG A 334 20.13 -15.45 -4.65
CA ARG A 334 21.48 -15.05 -5.10
C ARG A 334 22.63 -15.81 -4.44
N SER A 335 22.49 -16.22 -3.17
CA SER A 335 23.46 -17.04 -2.45
C SER A 335 23.66 -18.42 -3.09
N GLU A 336 22.58 -19.02 -3.59
CA GLU A 336 22.58 -20.36 -4.21
C GLU A 336 23.11 -20.31 -5.65
N ILE A 337 22.92 -19.19 -6.37
CA ILE A 337 23.53 -18.98 -7.70
C ILE A 337 25.06 -19.11 -7.64
N GLN A 338 25.70 -18.66 -6.54
CA GLN A 338 27.15 -18.77 -6.38
C GLN A 338 27.62 -20.19 -6.04
N GLN A 339 26.73 -21.06 -5.54
CA GLN A 339 27.01 -22.44 -5.10
C GLN A 339 26.46 -23.52 -6.05
N SER A 340 25.66 -23.15 -7.06
CA SER A 340 25.02 -24.08 -7.98
C SER A 340 26.04 -24.94 -8.74
N PRO A 341 25.84 -26.27 -8.86
CA PRO A 341 26.68 -27.14 -9.70
C PRO A 341 26.75 -26.67 -11.16
N VAL A 342 25.68 -26.08 -11.69
CA VAL A 342 25.63 -25.54 -13.06
C VAL A 342 26.58 -24.34 -13.22
N VAL A 343 26.63 -23.44 -12.25
CA VAL A 343 27.56 -22.29 -12.25
C VAL A 343 29.00 -22.76 -11.96
N THR A 344 29.17 -23.81 -11.17
CA THR A 344 30.47 -24.45 -10.94
C THR A 344 30.98 -25.12 -12.21
N HIS A 345 30.13 -25.81 -12.96
CA HIS A 345 30.46 -26.37 -14.27
C HIS A 345 30.77 -25.28 -15.31
N LEU A 346 29.97 -24.21 -15.40
CA LEU A 346 30.25 -23.08 -16.30
C LEU A 346 31.57 -22.38 -15.95
N LYS A 347 31.88 -22.20 -14.66
CA LYS A 347 33.19 -21.72 -14.21
C LYS A 347 34.31 -22.69 -14.57
N SER A 348 34.11 -24.01 -14.40
CA SER A 348 35.11 -25.02 -14.78
C SER A 348 35.35 -25.09 -16.28
N ALA A 349 34.32 -24.89 -17.11
CA ALA A 349 34.44 -24.84 -18.57
C ALA A 349 35.18 -23.57 -19.03
N ALA A 350 34.87 -22.41 -18.44
CA ALA A 350 35.58 -21.16 -18.69
C ALA A 350 37.04 -21.19 -18.17
N ALA A 351 37.28 -21.85 -17.03
CA ALA A 351 38.62 -22.09 -16.51
C ALA A 351 39.41 -23.05 -17.42
N ASN A 352 38.82 -24.15 -17.87
CA ASN A 352 39.49 -25.09 -18.78
C ASN A 352 39.80 -24.45 -20.14
N ALA A 353 38.94 -23.54 -20.63
CA ALA A 353 39.19 -22.75 -21.84
C ALA A 353 40.31 -21.70 -21.67
N SER A 354 40.59 -21.23 -20.46
CA SER A 354 41.68 -20.28 -20.16
C SER A 354 42.97 -20.95 -19.65
N VAL A 355 42.90 -22.19 -19.19
CA VAL A 355 44.08 -23.03 -18.84
C VAL A 355 44.69 -23.68 -20.09
N ALA A 356 43.90 -23.96 -21.13
CA ALA A 356 44.39 -24.49 -22.40
C ALA A 356 45.36 -23.54 -23.15
N SER A 357 45.40 -22.26 -22.79
CA SER A 357 46.26 -21.25 -23.42
C SER A 357 47.51 -20.86 -22.61
N ASN A 358 47.69 -21.36 -21.38
CA ASN A 358 48.66 -20.78 -20.43
C ASN A 358 49.49 -21.79 -19.60
N ASN A 359 49.66 -23.04 -20.05
CA ASN A 359 50.51 -24.02 -19.37
C ASN A 359 51.81 -24.35 -20.14
N LEU A 360 52.87 -23.59 -19.86
CA LEU A 360 54.26 -24.02 -20.01
C LEU A 360 55.02 -23.67 -18.72
N THR A 361 55.44 -24.71 -17.98
CA THR A 361 56.46 -24.70 -16.89
C THR A 361 56.08 -23.96 -15.59
N VAL A 362 56.51 -24.35 -14.36
CA VAL A 362 57.19 -25.55 -13.84
C VAL A 362 57.04 -25.59 -12.29
N ASP A 363 57.07 -26.79 -11.70
CA ASP A 363 57.30 -27.20 -10.29
C ASP A 363 56.39 -26.80 -9.09
N GLU A 364 56.10 -27.86 -8.32
CA GLU A 364 55.57 -27.98 -6.93
C GLU A 364 56.78 -28.12 -5.94
N PRO A 365 56.71 -28.57 -4.64
CA PRO A 365 55.58 -29.04 -3.81
C PRO A 365 55.56 -28.54 -2.31
N THR A 366 54.66 -29.16 -1.53
CA THR A 366 54.67 -29.42 -0.04
C THR A 366 53.94 -28.47 0.93
N LEU A 367 53.32 -28.92 2.04
CA LEU A 367 52.62 -30.18 2.40
C LEU A 367 51.85 -29.99 3.75
N HIS A 368 50.88 -30.88 4.06
CA HIS A 368 50.14 -31.09 5.33
C HIS A 368 49.08 -30.02 5.76
N GLN A 369 47.80 -30.28 6.12
CA GLN A 369 46.93 -31.45 6.47
C GLN A 369 46.64 -31.65 7.98
N LEU A 370 45.39 -32.07 8.30
CA LEU A 370 44.83 -32.54 9.60
C LEU A 370 44.40 -31.43 10.61
N GLN A 371 43.36 -31.55 11.45
CA GLN A 371 42.25 -32.53 11.58
C GLN A 371 41.07 -31.94 12.40
N ILE A 372 39.90 -32.60 12.39
CA ILE A 372 38.71 -32.32 13.23
C ILE A 372 38.43 -33.54 14.13
N ASN A 373 37.97 -33.36 15.38
CA ASN A 373 37.09 -34.34 16.06
C ASN A 373 36.39 -33.85 17.35
N ASP A 374 35.27 -34.54 17.67
CA ASP A 374 34.51 -34.65 18.94
C ASP A 374 33.78 -33.39 19.50
N LEU A 375 32.50 -33.45 19.91
CA LEU A 375 31.90 -34.33 20.93
C LEU A 375 30.37 -34.58 20.77
N ARG A 376 29.85 -35.57 21.52
CA ARG A 376 28.44 -36.08 21.54
C ARG A 376 27.53 -35.42 22.61
N PRO A 377 26.18 -35.56 22.51
CA PRO A 377 25.20 -34.88 23.39
C PRO A 377 24.84 -35.64 24.69
N ARG A 378 24.16 -34.96 25.63
CA ARG A 378 23.59 -35.54 26.87
C ARG A 378 22.14 -35.08 27.12
N SER A 379 21.45 -35.80 28.01
CA SER A 379 19.99 -36.01 28.03
C SER A 379 19.17 -35.15 29.00
N MET A 380 17.85 -35.21 28.84
CA MET A 380 16.81 -34.61 29.70
C MET A 380 16.85 -35.07 31.17
N SER A 381 16.34 -34.21 32.06
CA SER A 381 15.74 -34.57 33.35
C SER A 381 14.54 -33.65 33.64
N THR A 382 13.45 -34.24 34.12
CA THR A 382 12.24 -33.56 34.60
C THR A 382 12.40 -33.09 36.04
N ASP A 383 11.78 -31.98 36.42
CA ASP A 383 11.30 -31.83 37.81
C ASP A 383 10.08 -30.90 37.93
N SER A 384 9.32 -31.05 39.01
CA SER A 384 8.01 -30.42 39.25
C SER A 384 8.00 -29.61 40.55
N GLY A 385 7.36 -28.43 40.54
CA GLY A 385 7.24 -27.59 41.74
C GLY A 385 5.98 -26.71 41.71
N SER A 386 5.27 -26.63 42.84
CA SER A 386 3.93 -26.06 42.98
C SER A 386 3.83 -24.97 44.05
N SER A 387 3.11 -23.87 43.77
CA SER A 387 2.46 -23.00 44.78
C SER A 387 1.50 -22.05 44.03
N GLN A 388 0.18 -22.22 44.13
CA GLN A 388 -0.71 -21.55 45.10
C GLN A 388 -0.72 -20.01 45.00
N GLY A 389 -1.93 -19.45 44.88
CA GLY A 389 -2.19 -18.00 44.83
C GLY A 389 -3.07 -17.52 45.99
N SER A 390 -3.43 -16.23 45.96
CA SER A 390 -4.33 -15.56 46.91
C SER A 390 -5.15 -14.48 46.21
N GLU A 391 -6.38 -14.25 46.67
CA GLU A 391 -7.43 -13.51 45.97
C GLU A 391 -7.52 -12.00 46.32
N ALA A 392 -8.06 -11.21 45.38
CA ALA A 392 -9.07 -10.12 45.48
C ALA A 392 -9.12 -9.20 46.74
N PRO A 393 -9.43 -7.86 46.62
CA PRO A 393 -10.68 -7.39 45.98
C PRO A 393 -10.68 -6.05 45.21
N ASP A 394 -11.80 -5.85 44.48
CA ASP A 394 -12.34 -4.62 43.85
C ASP A 394 -12.54 -3.43 44.85
N SER A 395 -12.70 -2.14 44.53
CA SER A 395 -13.03 -1.35 43.30
C SER A 395 -12.66 0.16 43.52
N PRO A 396 -13.33 1.19 42.94
CA PRO A 396 -13.06 1.78 41.61
C PRO A 396 -12.68 3.29 41.64
N SER A 397 -11.90 3.81 40.68
CA SER A 397 -11.98 5.23 40.24
C SER A 397 -11.06 5.64 39.08
N SER A 398 -11.44 6.73 38.40
CA SER A 398 -10.66 7.54 37.42
C SER A 398 -10.35 6.93 36.04
N VAL A 399 -11.31 7.10 35.12
CA VAL A 399 -11.02 7.07 33.68
C VAL A 399 -10.33 8.38 33.29
N GLY A 400 -8.99 8.38 33.28
CA GLY A 400 -8.16 9.51 32.87
C GLY A 400 -7.15 9.08 31.79
N SER A 401 -7.17 9.74 30.64
CA SER A 401 -6.35 9.35 29.48
C SER A 401 -4.85 9.61 29.70
N SER A 402 -4.10 8.56 30.07
CA SER A 402 -2.65 8.50 29.93
C SER A 402 -2.26 7.26 29.11
N ARG A 403 -2.22 7.39 27.78
CA ARG A 403 -1.51 6.43 26.91
C ARG A 403 -0.04 6.81 26.85
N THR A 404 0.66 6.56 27.95
CA THR A 404 2.12 6.63 28.02
C THR A 404 2.74 5.64 27.03
N LEU A 405 3.86 6.02 26.41
CA LEU A 405 4.68 5.19 25.53
C LEU A 405 5.35 4.02 26.27
N VAL A 406 4.57 3.00 26.62
CA VAL A 406 5.09 1.75 27.21
C VAL A 406 5.68 0.87 26.10
N GLY A 407 6.90 1.21 25.69
CA GLY A 407 7.69 0.47 24.69
C GLY A 407 9.18 0.81 24.65
N ALA A 408 9.65 1.71 25.53
CA ALA A 408 11.00 2.27 25.46
C ALA A 408 12.13 1.36 26.00
N ASN A 409 11.84 0.39 26.88
CA ASN A 409 12.85 -0.42 27.56
C ASN A 409 13.16 -1.77 26.88
N GLN A 410 13.50 -1.72 25.59
CA GLN A 410 14.34 -2.76 24.99
C GLN A 410 15.74 -2.18 24.77
N SER A 411 16.77 -2.86 25.28
CA SER A 411 18.14 -2.35 25.24
C SER A 411 18.59 -2.05 23.80
N ALA A 412 19.43 -1.03 23.62
CA ALA A 412 20.00 -0.70 22.31
C ALA A 412 20.72 -1.91 21.66
N SER A 413 21.32 -2.79 22.47
CA SER A 413 21.94 -4.04 22.00
C SER A 413 20.94 -5.00 21.35
N THR A 414 19.72 -5.09 21.88
CA THR A 414 18.65 -5.95 21.35
C THR A 414 18.14 -5.42 20.01
N ARG A 415 17.95 -4.10 19.88
CA ARG A 415 17.56 -3.47 18.61
C ARG A 415 18.65 -3.62 17.55
N ALA A 416 19.92 -3.35 17.89
CA ALA A 416 21.05 -3.52 16.98
C ALA A 416 21.25 -4.98 16.53
N MET A 417 20.96 -5.98 17.39
CA MET A 417 20.93 -7.40 16.99
C MET A 417 19.79 -7.71 16.03
N ILE A 418 18.59 -7.18 16.27
CA ILE A 418 17.45 -7.35 15.36
C ILE A 418 17.76 -6.71 14.01
N ASP A 419 18.30 -5.49 13.98
CA ASP A 419 18.68 -4.80 12.75
C ASP A 419 19.74 -5.58 11.95
N LYS A 420 20.81 -6.07 12.60
CA LYS A 420 21.79 -6.94 11.93
C LYS A 420 21.19 -8.28 11.45
N GLN A 421 20.20 -8.83 12.15
CA GLN A 421 19.46 -10.00 11.65
C GLN A 421 18.54 -9.64 10.46
N VAL A 422 17.96 -8.44 10.43
CA VAL A 422 17.17 -7.94 9.29
C VAL A 422 18.10 -7.76 8.08
N GLU A 423 19.20 -7.03 8.20
CA GLU A 423 20.17 -6.82 7.11
C GLU A 423 20.76 -8.13 6.57
N SER A 424 21.10 -9.09 7.44
CA SER A 424 21.67 -10.38 7.03
C SER A 424 20.65 -11.34 6.41
N ARG A 425 19.36 -11.29 6.80
CA ARG A 425 18.31 -12.15 6.22
C ARG A 425 17.66 -11.60 4.95
N PHE A 426 17.51 -10.28 4.80
CA PHE A 426 16.69 -9.68 3.72
C PHE A 426 17.50 -9.12 2.55
N GLY A 427 18.83 -9.06 2.64
CA GLY A 427 19.66 -8.43 1.62
C GLY A 427 19.60 -6.90 1.66
N ARG A 428 20.51 -6.23 0.94
CA ARG A 428 20.86 -4.84 1.23
C ARG A 428 19.80 -3.77 0.88
N LYS A 429 18.73 -4.08 0.13
CA LYS A 429 17.61 -3.16 -0.18
C LYS A 429 16.31 -3.90 -0.55
N LEU A 430 15.14 -3.36 -0.21
CA LEU A 430 13.81 -3.89 -0.59
C LEU A 430 13.31 -3.42 -1.97
N SER A 431 13.74 -2.24 -2.38
CA SER A 431 13.57 -1.65 -3.72
C SER A 431 14.82 -0.83 -4.03
N GLN A 432 14.92 -0.20 -5.20
CA GLN A 432 16.12 0.58 -5.52
C GLN A 432 16.38 1.74 -4.53
N TRP A 433 15.33 2.26 -3.89
CA TRP A 433 15.40 3.37 -2.92
C TRP A 433 15.20 2.96 -1.46
N ARG A 434 14.46 1.89 -1.12
CA ARG A 434 14.06 1.61 0.27
C ARG A 434 14.96 0.57 0.97
N LEU A 435 15.41 0.89 2.17
CA LEU A 435 16.05 -0.07 3.09
C LEU A 435 15.04 -1.06 3.70
N PRO A 436 15.47 -2.28 4.10
CA PRO A 436 14.61 -3.20 4.86
C PRO A 436 14.09 -2.60 6.17
N TYR A 437 12.83 -2.89 6.50
CA TYR A 437 12.21 -2.61 7.78
C TYR A 437 11.21 -3.72 8.12
N ASN A 438 10.81 -3.84 9.38
CA ASN A 438 9.81 -4.85 9.80
C ASN A 438 8.41 -4.22 9.93
N PRO A 439 7.48 -4.43 8.98
CA PRO A 439 6.15 -3.86 9.03
C PRO A 439 5.23 -4.44 10.14
N THR A 440 5.64 -5.46 10.91
CA THR A 440 4.86 -5.94 12.07
C THR A 440 5.03 -5.09 13.33
N LEU A 441 6.01 -4.19 13.40
CA LEU A 441 6.32 -3.50 14.66
C LEU A 441 5.23 -2.48 15.04
N PRO A 442 4.86 -2.35 16.32
CA PRO A 442 3.83 -1.41 16.78
C PRO A 442 4.03 0.04 16.33
N CYS A 443 5.29 0.49 16.25
CA CYS A 443 5.67 1.82 15.78
C CYS A 443 5.27 2.10 14.32
N HIS A 444 5.10 1.07 13.50
CA HIS A 444 4.63 1.18 12.11
C HIS A 444 3.15 0.84 11.99
N THR A 445 2.65 -0.21 12.65
CA THR A 445 1.25 -0.67 12.53
C THR A 445 0.23 0.29 13.16
N GLN A 446 0.67 1.26 13.97
CA GLN A 446 -0.19 2.35 14.46
C GLN A 446 -0.71 3.27 13.35
N PHE A 447 0.02 3.38 12.23
CA PHE A 447 -0.37 4.22 11.09
C PHE A 447 -1.24 3.43 10.12
N ARG A 448 -2.37 4.02 9.71
CA ARG A 448 -3.30 3.41 8.73
C ARG A 448 -3.20 4.02 7.33
N SER A 449 -2.57 5.19 7.20
CA SER A 449 -2.34 5.90 5.95
C SER A 449 -1.23 6.95 6.13
N TYR A 450 -0.87 7.65 5.06
CA TYR A 450 -0.04 8.85 5.12
C TYR A 450 -0.79 10.00 5.80
N ILE A 451 -0.02 10.87 6.46
CA ILE A 451 -0.58 12.06 7.11
C ILE A 451 -0.90 13.11 6.05
N TYR A 452 0.08 13.44 5.21
CA TYR A 452 0.01 14.50 4.21
C TYR A 452 0.15 13.95 2.78
N ALA A 453 -0.65 14.47 1.85
CA ALA A 453 -0.53 14.18 0.42
C ALA A 453 0.46 15.10 -0.33
N PHE A 454 0.78 16.25 0.29
CA PHE A 454 1.68 17.29 -0.18
C PHE A 454 2.31 18.02 1.02
N THR A 455 3.41 18.74 0.81
CA THR A 455 4.23 19.36 1.86
C THR A 455 3.82 20.82 2.13
N TRP A 456 3.91 21.27 3.39
CA TRP A 456 3.56 22.63 3.85
C TRP A 456 4.79 23.49 4.20
N GLU A 457 5.86 23.34 3.42
CA GLU A 457 7.10 24.12 3.56
C GLU A 457 7.57 24.58 2.17
N ASP A 458 8.18 25.76 2.05
CA ASP A 458 8.66 26.27 0.78
C ASP A 458 10.09 25.79 0.44
N PRO A 459 10.27 24.84 -0.50
CA PRO A 459 11.59 24.33 -0.87
C PRO A 459 12.46 25.38 -1.59
N ARG A 460 11.90 26.50 -2.06
CA ARG A 460 12.71 27.58 -2.66
C ARG A 460 13.59 28.26 -1.62
N ILE A 461 13.04 28.54 -0.43
CA ILE A 461 13.80 29.10 0.69
C ILE A 461 14.83 28.08 1.19
N ASP A 462 14.46 26.81 1.28
CA ASP A 462 15.39 25.75 1.67
C ASP A 462 16.60 25.69 0.71
N LEU A 463 16.36 25.76 -0.61
CA LEU A 463 17.38 25.76 -1.66
C LEU A 463 18.30 26.98 -1.58
N GLU A 464 17.73 28.17 -1.36
CA GLU A 464 18.48 29.43 -1.22
C GLU A 464 19.37 29.41 0.03
N VAL A 465 18.81 29.01 1.17
CA VAL A 465 19.48 29.05 2.49
C VAL A 465 20.54 27.97 2.63
N LEU A 466 20.27 26.75 2.15
CA LEU A 466 21.21 25.63 2.24
C LEU A 466 22.24 25.65 1.11
N ASN A 467 21.97 26.31 -0.01
CA ASN A 467 22.81 26.34 -1.21
C ASN A 467 23.32 24.93 -1.59
N ILE A 468 22.38 24.02 -1.85
CA ILE A 468 22.63 22.57 -2.00
C ILE A 468 23.56 22.28 -3.19
N GLN A 469 24.63 21.54 -2.95
CA GLN A 469 25.66 21.15 -3.91
C GLN A 469 25.63 19.65 -4.23
N LYS A 470 26.36 19.24 -5.27
CA LYS A 470 26.43 17.84 -5.72
C LYS A 470 27.17 16.91 -4.77
N ASP A 471 28.07 17.41 -3.93
CA ASP A 471 28.75 16.63 -2.89
C ASP A 471 27.92 16.52 -1.60
N ASP A 472 26.79 17.21 -1.49
CA ASP A 472 25.99 17.19 -0.26
C ASP A 472 25.41 15.80 0.02
N VAL A 473 25.34 15.48 1.31
CA VAL A 473 24.67 14.32 1.90
C VAL A 473 23.62 14.88 2.84
N MET A 474 22.35 14.74 2.44
CA MET A 474 21.22 15.38 3.12
C MET A 474 20.47 14.42 4.04
N PHE A 475 20.07 14.92 5.20
CA PHE A 475 19.07 14.30 6.08
C PHE A 475 17.75 15.07 5.96
N VAL A 476 16.68 14.41 5.52
CA VAL A 476 15.39 15.06 5.22
C VAL A 476 14.24 14.21 5.77
N ILE A 477 13.32 14.82 6.51
CA ILE A 477 12.07 14.14 6.91
C ILE A 477 11.21 13.94 5.65
N THR A 478 10.73 12.72 5.39
CA THR A 478 10.11 12.37 4.11
C THR A 478 8.87 13.20 3.81
N SER A 479 7.97 13.38 4.79
CA SER A 479 6.66 13.99 4.59
C SER A 479 5.95 13.40 3.36
N ALA A 480 5.40 14.21 2.47
CA ALA A 480 4.84 13.76 1.19
C ALA A 480 5.87 13.56 0.06
N GLY A 481 7.17 13.83 0.33
CA GLY A 481 8.28 13.66 -0.59
C GLY A 481 8.56 14.82 -1.56
N ASP A 482 7.79 15.91 -1.50
CA ASP A 482 7.87 17.00 -2.48
C ASP A 482 9.21 17.76 -2.38
N ASN A 483 9.57 18.22 -1.17
CA ASN A 483 10.79 18.98 -0.96
C ASN A 483 12.04 18.16 -1.30
N ALA A 484 12.05 16.86 -0.96
CA ALA A 484 13.12 15.96 -1.38
C ALA A 484 13.26 15.89 -2.92
N LEU A 485 12.15 15.78 -3.66
CA LEU A 485 12.16 15.79 -5.13
C LEU A 485 12.65 17.13 -5.71
N GLU A 486 12.30 18.26 -5.08
CA GLU A 486 12.84 19.58 -5.46
C GLU A 486 14.36 19.67 -5.21
N TYR A 487 14.86 19.18 -4.06
CA TYR A 487 16.30 19.15 -3.79
C TYR A 487 17.05 18.26 -4.78
N ALA A 488 16.49 17.09 -5.13
CA ALA A 488 17.07 16.19 -6.13
C ALA A 488 17.08 16.79 -7.55
N LEU A 489 16.06 17.57 -7.91
CA LEU A 489 15.97 18.26 -9.19
C LEU A 489 16.93 19.45 -9.28
N LYS A 490 16.99 20.29 -8.24
CA LYS A 490 17.68 21.58 -8.28
C LYS A 490 19.12 21.51 -7.76
N GLY A 491 19.36 20.84 -6.63
CA GLY A 491 20.70 20.70 -6.04
C GLY A 491 21.50 19.50 -6.55
N GLN A 492 20.82 18.44 -7.01
CA GLN A 492 21.43 17.16 -7.42
C GLN A 492 22.45 16.60 -6.38
N PRO A 493 22.13 16.57 -5.07
CA PRO A 493 23.04 16.08 -4.03
C PRO A 493 23.37 14.59 -4.22
N SER A 494 24.54 14.18 -3.75
CA SER A 494 25.03 12.80 -3.85
C SER A 494 24.12 11.77 -3.17
N ARG A 495 23.44 12.19 -2.09
CA ARG A 495 22.58 11.35 -1.26
C ARG A 495 21.53 12.21 -0.55
N ILE A 496 20.29 11.74 -0.55
CA ILE A 496 19.22 12.24 0.32
C ILE A 496 18.71 11.05 1.13
N HIS A 497 18.96 11.07 2.43
CA HIS A 497 18.28 10.21 3.38
C HIS A 497 16.89 10.80 3.62
N CYS A 498 15.85 10.05 3.26
CA CYS A 498 14.44 10.40 3.52
C CYS A 498 13.95 9.55 4.70
N ILE A 499 13.62 10.18 5.83
CA ILE A 499 13.28 9.49 7.08
C ILE A 499 11.80 9.69 7.42
N ASP A 500 11.11 8.59 7.71
CA ASP A 500 9.77 8.65 8.33
C ASP A 500 9.44 7.36 9.09
N MET A 501 8.90 7.49 10.30
CA MET A 501 8.44 6.33 11.06
C MET A 501 7.14 5.74 10.50
N ASN A 502 6.33 6.55 9.80
CA ASN A 502 5.13 6.12 9.11
C ASN A 502 5.51 5.46 7.77
N PRO A 503 5.28 4.13 7.60
CA PRO A 503 5.60 3.45 6.34
C PRO A 503 4.84 4.03 5.14
N CYS A 504 3.62 4.57 5.36
CA CYS A 504 2.73 5.08 4.32
C CYS A 504 3.23 6.38 3.68
N GLN A 505 3.92 7.26 4.43
CA GLN A 505 4.58 8.45 3.89
C GLN A 505 5.70 8.04 2.93
N ASN A 506 6.55 7.12 3.38
CA ASN A 506 7.55 6.49 2.54
C ASN A 506 6.92 5.74 1.34
N HIS A 507 5.73 5.12 1.47
CA HIS A 507 5.03 4.49 0.33
C HIS A 507 4.55 5.51 -0.72
N LEU A 508 4.25 6.75 -0.32
CA LEU A 508 3.90 7.83 -1.23
C LEU A 508 5.11 8.37 -1.98
N LEU A 509 6.24 8.64 -1.30
CA LEU A 509 7.49 9.00 -1.99
C LEU A 509 7.92 7.88 -2.95
N GLU A 510 7.87 6.61 -2.53
CA GLU A 510 8.21 5.48 -3.39
C GLU A 510 7.28 5.34 -4.61
N LEU A 511 5.99 5.73 -4.50
CA LEU A 511 5.07 5.81 -5.64
C LEU A 511 5.42 6.95 -6.60
N LYS A 512 5.77 8.14 -6.09
CA LYS A 512 6.23 9.27 -6.91
C LYS A 512 7.50 8.92 -7.68
N LEU A 513 8.48 8.32 -7.00
CA LEU A 513 9.74 7.85 -7.61
C LEU A 513 9.51 6.76 -8.67
N ALA A 514 8.62 5.79 -8.41
CA ALA A 514 8.22 4.78 -9.40
C ALA A 514 7.50 5.40 -10.59
N GLY A 515 6.70 6.45 -10.36
CA GLY A 515 6.03 7.25 -11.39
C GLY A 515 7.02 7.92 -12.34
N ILE A 516 7.97 8.67 -11.79
CA ILE A 516 9.03 9.38 -12.54
C ILE A 516 9.81 8.40 -13.43
N ASN A 517 10.28 7.27 -12.87
CA ASN A 517 11.13 6.36 -13.61
C ASN A 517 10.39 5.58 -14.72
N ASN A 518 9.11 5.22 -14.52
CA ASN A 518 8.39 4.30 -15.44
C ASN A 518 7.38 4.98 -16.37
N LEU A 519 6.63 5.99 -15.91
CA LEU A 519 5.45 6.50 -16.63
C LEU A 519 5.81 7.53 -17.69
N SER A 520 4.85 7.85 -18.56
CA SER A 520 4.85 9.12 -19.31
C SER A 520 4.53 10.30 -18.39
N TYR A 521 4.92 11.51 -18.82
CA TYR A 521 4.56 12.74 -18.11
C TYR A 521 3.03 12.92 -18.00
N SER A 522 2.26 12.50 -19.01
CA SER A 522 0.80 12.62 -18.99
C SER A 522 0.16 11.75 -17.90
N GLU A 523 0.60 10.49 -17.75
CA GLU A 523 0.11 9.60 -16.69
C GLU A 523 0.54 10.09 -15.30
N PHE A 524 1.79 10.56 -15.17
CA PHE A 524 2.29 11.13 -13.91
C PHE A 524 1.54 12.41 -13.51
N TRP A 525 1.21 13.27 -14.49
CA TRP A 525 0.39 14.46 -14.28
C TRP A 525 -1.05 14.12 -13.92
N GLN A 526 -1.67 13.12 -14.53
CA GLN A 526 -3.01 12.68 -14.12
C GLN A 526 -2.99 12.26 -12.64
N MET A 527 -2.03 11.41 -12.25
CA MET A 527 -1.89 10.98 -10.86
C MET A 527 -1.65 12.15 -9.90
N PHE A 528 -0.59 12.95 -10.08
CA PHE A 528 -0.15 13.91 -9.07
C PHE A 528 -0.47 15.38 -9.41
N GLY A 529 -0.60 15.76 -10.68
CA GLY A 529 -1.12 17.08 -11.06
C GLY A 529 -2.64 17.17 -10.82
N GLU A 530 -3.43 16.33 -11.51
CA GLU A 530 -4.89 16.33 -11.43
C GLU A 530 -5.45 15.62 -10.19
N GLY A 531 -4.62 14.79 -9.52
CA GLY A 531 -5.07 13.98 -8.39
C GLY A 531 -6.01 12.84 -8.79
N ARG A 532 -6.09 12.47 -10.08
CA ARG A 532 -7.12 11.62 -10.68
C ARG A 532 -6.56 10.73 -11.78
N HIS A 533 -6.83 9.43 -11.74
CA HIS A 533 -6.38 8.51 -12.78
C HIS A 533 -7.33 7.32 -12.94
N GLN A 534 -8.11 7.32 -14.03
CA GLN A 534 -9.26 6.42 -14.29
C GLN A 534 -8.96 4.91 -14.15
N ASN A 535 -7.70 4.49 -14.31
CA ASN A 535 -7.31 3.08 -14.19
C ASN A 535 -6.00 2.90 -13.39
N PHE A 536 -5.89 3.54 -12.23
CA PHE A 536 -4.68 3.45 -11.39
C PHE A 536 -4.32 2.00 -11.04
N ARG A 537 -5.30 1.12 -10.78
CA ARG A 537 -5.08 -0.32 -10.55
C ARG A 537 -4.23 -0.95 -11.66
N ARG A 538 -4.49 -0.63 -12.93
CA ARG A 538 -3.74 -1.18 -14.06
C ARG A 538 -2.32 -0.62 -14.09
N VAL A 539 -2.15 0.70 -13.99
CA VAL A 539 -0.83 1.34 -14.00
C VAL A 539 0.05 0.85 -12.84
N LEU A 540 -0.53 0.70 -11.65
CA LEU A 540 0.13 0.14 -10.47
C LEU A 540 0.72 -1.25 -10.73
N VAL A 541 -0.04 -2.14 -11.38
CA VAL A 541 0.38 -3.53 -11.60
C VAL A 541 1.25 -3.68 -12.86
N ASP A 542 0.81 -3.12 -13.99
CA ASP A 542 1.43 -3.29 -15.30
C ASP A 542 2.77 -2.50 -15.45
N GLN A 543 2.91 -1.37 -14.75
CA GLN A 543 4.03 -0.42 -14.95
C GLN A 543 4.83 -0.11 -13.68
N LEU A 544 4.18 0.17 -12.55
CA LEU A 544 4.86 0.62 -11.32
C LEU A 544 5.38 -0.53 -10.46
N SER A 545 4.72 -1.70 -10.53
CA SER A 545 5.01 -2.83 -9.65
C SER A 545 6.47 -3.30 -9.64
N PRO A 546 7.27 -3.27 -10.74
CA PRO A 546 8.67 -3.72 -10.70
C PRO A 546 9.54 -2.84 -9.77
N SER A 547 9.33 -1.53 -9.76
CA SER A 547 10.11 -0.57 -8.95
C SER A 547 9.66 -0.48 -7.49
N LEU A 548 8.39 -0.78 -7.18
CA LEU A 548 7.85 -0.70 -5.83
C LEU A 548 8.33 -1.84 -4.93
N SER A 549 8.68 -1.54 -3.67
CA SER A 549 8.81 -2.55 -2.61
C SER A 549 7.49 -3.31 -2.41
N SER A 550 7.56 -4.58 -1.99
CA SER A 550 6.35 -5.40 -1.80
C SER A 550 5.35 -4.81 -0.78
N PRO A 551 5.78 -4.24 0.36
CA PRO A 551 4.86 -3.51 1.26
C PRO A 551 4.16 -2.31 0.60
N ALA A 552 4.88 -1.52 -0.21
CA ALA A 552 4.28 -0.40 -0.95
C ALA A 552 3.26 -0.89 -1.99
N LEU A 553 3.57 -1.97 -2.72
CA LEU A 553 2.65 -2.58 -3.67
C LEU A 553 1.38 -3.10 -2.99
N GLN A 554 1.48 -3.78 -1.84
CA GLN A 554 0.32 -4.21 -1.05
C GLN A 554 -0.54 -3.03 -0.61
N PHE A 555 0.07 -1.99 -0.04
CA PHE A 555 -0.62 -0.78 0.42
C PHE A 555 -1.38 -0.11 -0.74
N TRP A 556 -0.74 0.10 -1.89
CA TRP A 556 -1.37 0.74 -3.05
C TRP A 556 -2.38 -0.16 -3.76
N TYR A 557 -2.24 -1.49 -3.71
CA TYR A 557 -3.22 -2.42 -4.28
C TYR A 557 -4.52 -2.46 -3.44
N LYS A 558 -4.39 -2.32 -2.12
CA LYS A 558 -5.53 -2.13 -1.21
C LYS A 558 -6.20 -0.78 -1.45
N ASN A 559 -5.41 0.29 -1.51
CA ASN A 559 -5.83 1.67 -1.74
C ASN A 559 -5.88 2.07 -3.24
N ARG A 560 -6.12 1.12 -4.14
CA ARG A 560 -6.10 1.33 -5.60
C ARG A 560 -7.18 2.28 -6.14
N ASN A 561 -8.11 2.68 -5.29
CA ASN A 561 -9.21 3.60 -5.57
C ASN A 561 -8.87 5.05 -5.20
N THR A 562 -7.69 5.31 -4.61
CA THR A 562 -7.28 6.65 -4.14
C THR A 562 -7.31 7.71 -5.23
N PHE A 563 -7.04 7.34 -6.49
CA PHE A 563 -7.05 8.23 -7.64
C PHE A 563 -8.38 8.19 -8.43
N ASP A 564 -9.41 7.49 -7.96
CA ASP A 564 -10.72 7.45 -8.65
C ASP A 564 -11.40 8.84 -8.60
N GLU A 565 -11.37 9.48 -7.42
CA GLU A 565 -12.08 10.75 -7.16
C GLU A 565 -11.15 11.93 -6.87
N CYS A 566 -10.25 11.85 -5.91
CA CYS A 566 -9.28 12.91 -5.63
C CYS A 566 -8.24 12.42 -4.62
N PHE A 567 -7.01 12.21 -5.08
CA PHE A 567 -5.85 11.86 -4.24
C PHE A 567 -5.72 12.81 -3.04
N TYR A 568 -5.88 14.12 -3.26
CA TYR A 568 -5.73 15.15 -2.23
C TYR A 568 -6.84 15.15 -1.16
N GLU A 569 -8.00 14.54 -1.41
CA GLU A 569 -9.05 14.33 -0.39
C GLU A 569 -8.83 13.04 0.44
N THR A 570 -7.72 12.31 0.22
CA THR A 570 -7.36 11.09 0.97
C THR A 570 -6.21 11.32 1.98
N GLY A 571 -5.76 10.27 2.66
CA GLY A 571 -4.88 10.40 3.83
C GLY A 571 -5.60 11.02 5.04
N TYR A 572 -4.83 11.43 6.05
CA TYR A 572 -5.39 12.12 7.22
C TYR A 572 -5.70 13.60 6.91
N SER A 573 -4.78 14.33 6.26
CA SER A 573 -5.00 15.73 5.85
C SER A 573 -6.16 15.92 4.87
N GLY A 574 -6.52 14.88 4.10
CA GLY A 574 -7.70 14.89 3.24
C GLY A 574 -9.03 15.07 3.98
N LEU A 575 -9.09 14.84 5.31
CA LEU A 575 -10.23 15.23 6.13
C LEU A 575 -10.38 16.76 6.20
N ALA A 576 -9.28 17.49 6.39
CA ALA A 576 -9.28 18.95 6.43
C ALA A 576 -9.68 19.56 5.08
N LEU A 577 -9.17 19.03 3.96
CA LEU A 577 -9.56 19.48 2.61
C LEU A 577 -11.05 19.24 2.31
N ARG A 578 -11.60 18.09 2.73
CA ARG A 578 -13.05 17.82 2.62
C ARG A 578 -13.90 18.75 3.49
N LEU A 579 -13.46 19.05 4.71
CA LEU A 579 -14.12 20.00 5.59
C LEU A 579 -14.09 21.42 5.00
N PHE A 580 -12.93 21.89 4.51
CA PHE A 580 -12.78 23.19 3.86
C PHE A 580 -13.72 23.35 2.65
N LYS A 581 -13.74 22.36 1.74
CA LYS A 581 -14.67 22.27 0.60
C LYS A 581 -16.14 22.32 1.03
N TRP A 582 -16.50 21.68 2.13
CA TRP A 582 -17.87 21.71 2.69
C TRP A 582 -18.21 23.09 3.29
N LEU A 583 -17.28 23.72 3.99
CA LEU A 583 -17.42 25.09 4.52
C LEU A 583 -17.58 26.13 3.39
N LEU A 584 -16.76 26.08 2.34
CA LEU A 584 -16.89 26.95 1.16
C LEU A 584 -18.25 26.84 0.48
N ARG A 585 -18.88 25.66 0.51
CA ARG A 585 -20.23 25.44 -0.05
C ARG A 585 -21.31 26.06 0.84
N ILE A 586 -21.26 25.79 2.15
CA ILE A 586 -22.27 26.32 3.11
C ILE A 586 -22.19 27.84 3.23
N LYS A 587 -20.99 28.42 3.16
CA LYS A 587 -20.77 29.87 3.22
C LYS A 587 -21.00 30.58 1.87
N GLY A 588 -21.32 29.86 0.78
CA GLY A 588 -21.48 30.44 -0.56
C GLY A 588 -20.18 30.90 -1.24
N LEU A 589 -19.02 30.73 -0.59
CA LEU A 589 -17.70 31.21 -1.02
C LEU A 589 -17.05 30.40 -2.15
N THR A 590 -17.72 29.38 -2.69
CA THR A 590 -17.13 28.48 -3.69
C THR A 590 -16.69 29.22 -4.95
N LYS A 591 -17.49 30.18 -5.44
CA LYS A 591 -17.12 31.02 -6.60
C LYS A 591 -15.97 31.98 -6.28
N THR A 592 -16.04 32.67 -5.14
CA THR A 592 -14.98 33.57 -4.68
C THR A 592 -13.63 32.88 -4.53
N ALA A 593 -13.61 31.63 -4.06
CA ALA A 593 -12.39 30.84 -3.99
C ALA A 593 -11.86 30.47 -5.39
N GLU A 594 -12.75 30.11 -6.32
CA GLU A 594 -12.40 29.85 -7.73
C GLU A 594 -11.83 31.10 -8.41
N GLU A 595 -12.44 32.27 -8.21
CA GLU A 595 -11.98 33.58 -8.68
C GLU A 595 -10.59 33.94 -8.10
N ILE A 596 -10.39 33.78 -6.79
CA ILE A 596 -9.08 33.91 -6.13
C ILE A 596 -8.02 33.00 -6.77
N SER A 597 -8.39 31.76 -7.14
CA SER A 597 -7.44 30.80 -7.73
C SER A 597 -7.12 31.03 -9.21
N THR A 598 -7.88 31.89 -9.90
CA THR A 598 -7.82 32.08 -11.36
C THR A 598 -7.54 33.51 -11.82
N THR A 599 -7.65 34.51 -10.92
CA THR A 599 -7.31 35.91 -11.20
C THR A 599 -5.86 36.10 -11.64
N GLU A 600 -5.64 37.09 -12.50
CA GLU A 600 -4.31 37.57 -12.93
C GLU A 600 -3.88 38.84 -12.18
N ASP A 601 -4.79 39.44 -11.41
CA ASP A 601 -4.54 40.65 -10.63
C ASP A 601 -4.51 40.32 -9.13
N ILE A 602 -3.41 40.70 -8.48
CA ILE A 602 -3.17 40.47 -7.06
C ILE A 602 -4.00 41.40 -6.17
N HIS A 603 -4.36 42.59 -6.66
CA HIS A 603 -5.27 43.49 -5.95
C HIS A 603 -6.70 42.94 -5.95
N VAL A 604 -7.12 42.23 -7.00
CA VAL A 604 -8.39 41.50 -7.00
C VAL A 604 -8.33 40.33 -6.01
N GLN A 605 -7.23 39.59 -5.97
CA GLN A 605 -7.01 38.51 -4.99
C GLN A 605 -7.12 39.02 -3.54
N GLU A 606 -6.47 40.14 -3.24
CA GLU A 606 -6.52 40.85 -1.95
C GLU A 606 -7.93 41.38 -1.61
N GLN A 607 -8.60 42.03 -2.56
CA GLN A 607 -9.95 42.57 -2.36
C GLN A 607 -10.99 41.47 -2.09
N LEU A 608 -10.89 40.32 -2.77
CA LEU A 608 -11.78 39.18 -2.52
C LEU A 608 -11.51 38.55 -1.13
N TRP A 609 -10.26 38.55 -0.67
CA TRP A 609 -9.91 38.12 0.69
C TRP A 609 -10.55 39.02 1.75
N GLU A 610 -10.19 40.31 1.77
CA GLU A 610 -10.57 41.24 2.84
C GLU A 610 -12.07 41.53 2.86
N ASN A 611 -12.72 41.66 1.69
CA ASN A 611 -14.13 42.06 1.62
C ASN A 611 -15.13 40.88 1.63
N VAL A 612 -14.70 39.65 1.33
CA VAL A 612 -15.63 38.52 1.15
C VAL A 612 -15.25 37.30 1.98
N VAL A 613 -14.02 36.81 1.88
CA VAL A 613 -13.61 35.57 2.56
C VAL A 613 -13.38 35.78 4.05
N LYS A 614 -12.58 36.79 4.41
CA LYS A 614 -12.19 37.12 5.80
C LYS A 614 -13.40 37.44 6.69
N PRO A 615 -14.41 38.24 6.27
CA PRO A 615 -15.63 38.47 7.05
C PRO A 615 -16.54 37.23 7.17
N SER A 616 -16.39 36.25 6.28
CA SER A 616 -17.23 35.05 6.20
C SER A 616 -16.69 33.87 7.02
N THR A 617 -15.61 34.06 7.77
CA THR A 617 -14.94 33.06 8.61
C THR A 617 -15.85 32.43 9.69
N LEU A 618 -15.35 31.39 10.37
CA LEU A 618 -16.06 30.77 11.48
C LEU A 618 -15.92 31.63 12.76
N PRO A 619 -16.97 31.72 13.60
CA PRO A 619 -16.87 32.42 14.88
C PRO A 619 -15.70 31.91 15.73
N GLU A 620 -15.01 32.82 16.41
CA GLU A 620 -13.79 32.52 17.18
C GLU A 620 -14.00 31.39 18.20
N TRP A 621 -15.16 31.37 18.87
CA TRP A 621 -15.51 30.31 19.84
C TRP A 621 -15.60 28.92 19.19
N LEU A 622 -16.05 28.83 17.94
CA LEU A 622 -16.16 27.56 17.22
C LEU A 622 -14.79 27.08 16.75
N VAL A 623 -13.92 27.99 16.29
CA VAL A 623 -12.53 27.64 15.95
C VAL A 623 -11.78 27.17 17.20
N LYS A 624 -11.90 27.90 18.32
CA LYS A 624 -11.35 27.50 19.63
C LYS A 624 -11.88 26.13 20.08
N TRP A 625 -13.17 25.87 19.90
CA TRP A 625 -13.77 24.57 20.24
C TRP A 625 -13.25 23.43 19.35
N VAL A 626 -13.11 23.63 18.03
CA VAL A 626 -12.53 22.61 17.14
C VAL A 626 -11.07 22.32 17.51
N LEU A 627 -10.26 23.37 17.73
CA LEU A 627 -8.85 23.25 18.04
C LEU A 627 -8.57 22.73 19.46
N SER A 628 -9.54 22.76 20.39
CA SER A 628 -9.37 22.19 21.73
C SER A 628 -9.45 20.65 21.76
N HIS A 629 -9.73 19.99 20.64
CA HIS A 629 -9.82 18.52 20.55
C HIS A 629 -8.52 17.91 19.99
N PRO A 630 -7.66 17.28 20.80
CA PRO A 630 -6.36 16.77 20.33
C PRO A 630 -6.49 15.69 19.25
N ALA A 631 -7.58 14.91 19.29
CA ALA A 631 -7.88 13.92 18.26
C ALA A 631 -8.20 14.57 16.89
N PHE A 632 -8.74 15.79 16.84
CA PHE A 632 -8.92 16.51 15.58
C PHE A 632 -7.59 17.08 15.08
N LEU A 633 -6.82 17.73 15.97
CA LEU A 633 -5.50 18.27 15.63
C LEU A 633 -4.59 17.19 15.01
N TRP A 634 -4.47 16.04 15.66
CA TRP A 634 -3.63 14.95 15.16
C TRP A 634 -4.20 14.30 13.89
N ASN A 635 -5.47 13.90 13.87
CA ASN A 635 -6.01 13.10 12.75
C ASN A 635 -6.44 13.92 11.53
N ALA A 636 -6.52 15.26 11.60
CA ALA A 636 -6.89 16.11 10.47
C ALA A 636 -5.80 17.12 10.08
N LEU A 637 -5.00 17.62 11.03
CA LEU A 637 -3.97 18.63 10.78
C LEU A 637 -2.54 18.11 10.97
N GLY A 638 -2.35 16.99 11.69
CA GLY A 638 -1.05 16.44 12.08
C GLY A 638 -0.34 17.22 13.20
N VAL A 639 -1.03 18.16 13.86
CA VAL A 639 -0.46 19.07 14.86
C VAL A 639 -0.45 18.43 16.26
N PRO A 640 0.72 18.26 16.92
CA PRO A 640 0.79 17.79 18.30
C PRO A 640 0.41 18.85 19.34
N ILE A 641 0.20 18.40 20.59
CA ILE A 641 -0.15 19.28 21.72
C ILE A 641 0.98 20.28 22.03
N ASN A 642 2.25 19.86 21.96
CA ASN A 642 3.39 20.73 22.22
C ASN A 642 3.52 21.86 21.19
N GLN A 643 3.31 21.56 19.91
CA GLN A 643 3.24 22.59 18.86
C GLN A 643 2.02 23.51 19.01
N MET A 644 0.84 22.97 19.35
CA MET A 644 -0.34 23.79 19.65
C MET A 644 -0.08 24.72 20.84
N LYS A 645 0.69 24.30 21.84
CA LYS A 645 1.10 25.18 22.94
C LYS A 645 1.94 26.35 22.45
N LEU A 646 2.92 26.13 21.56
CA LEU A 646 3.69 27.22 20.95
C LEU A 646 2.80 28.20 20.16
N ILE A 647 1.81 27.70 19.40
CA ILE A 647 0.81 28.54 18.70
C ILE A 647 0.02 29.42 19.69
N LEU A 648 -0.32 28.89 20.86
CA LEU A 648 -1.05 29.63 21.90
C LEU A 648 -0.15 30.59 22.68
N ASP A 649 1.12 30.26 22.89
CA ASP A 649 2.10 31.14 23.53
C ASP A 649 2.42 32.37 22.65
N GLU A 650 2.24 32.27 21.32
CA GLU A 650 2.29 33.42 20.40
C GLU A 650 1.03 34.31 20.41
N GLY A 651 -0.04 33.91 21.10
CA GLY A 651 -1.23 34.75 21.31
C GLY A 651 -2.53 33.95 21.33
N ASN A 652 -3.16 33.77 20.16
CA ASN A 652 -4.31 32.89 20.03
C ASN A 652 -4.38 32.27 18.62
N ALA A 653 -4.92 31.06 18.53
CA ALA A 653 -4.91 30.30 17.27
C ALA A 653 -5.72 30.93 16.12
N VAL A 654 -6.69 31.81 16.40
CA VAL A 654 -7.43 32.52 15.34
C VAL A 654 -6.59 33.65 14.76
N GLN A 655 -5.92 34.43 15.61
CA GLN A 655 -4.94 35.42 15.14
C GLN A 655 -3.79 34.75 14.38
N TYR A 656 -3.30 33.61 14.85
CA TYR A 656 -2.26 32.84 14.15
C TYR A 656 -2.70 32.44 12.72
N ILE A 657 -3.98 32.10 12.51
CA ILE A 657 -4.53 31.81 11.17
C ILE A 657 -4.58 33.07 10.30
N TYR A 658 -4.98 34.23 10.83
CA TYR A 658 -4.95 35.49 10.06
C TYR A 658 -3.52 35.93 9.74
N ASP A 659 -2.61 35.92 10.71
CA ASP A 659 -1.18 36.22 10.52
C ASP A 659 -0.51 35.28 9.50
N THR A 660 -1.06 34.06 9.36
CA THR A 660 -0.65 33.08 8.35
C THR A 660 -1.16 33.48 6.96
N LEU A 661 -2.47 33.72 6.82
CA LEU A 661 -3.13 33.85 5.51
C LEU A 661 -3.10 35.27 4.92
N ASP A 662 -3.22 36.33 5.73
CA ASP A 662 -3.32 37.72 5.25
C ASP A 662 -2.12 38.11 4.36
N SER A 663 -0.90 37.75 4.81
CA SER A 663 0.35 38.01 4.09
C SER A 663 0.62 37.08 2.90
N ILE A 664 -0.22 36.06 2.67
CA ILE A 664 -0.14 35.18 1.50
C ILE A 664 -0.94 35.75 0.33
N MET A 665 -2.09 36.38 0.62
CA MET A 665 -2.98 36.96 -0.39
C MET A 665 -2.33 38.14 -1.14
N THR A 666 -1.36 38.81 -0.53
CA THR A 666 -0.61 39.94 -1.12
C THR A 666 0.81 39.59 -1.58
N ARG A 667 1.35 38.41 -1.21
CA ARG A 667 2.71 38.00 -1.61
C ARG A 667 2.81 37.67 -3.10
N SER A 668 1.82 36.96 -3.63
CA SER A 668 1.95 36.20 -4.89
C SER A 668 0.61 35.62 -5.33
N LEU A 669 0.40 35.46 -6.64
CA LEU A 669 -0.84 34.93 -7.21
C LEU A 669 -0.99 33.42 -7.03
N PHE A 670 -2.20 32.98 -6.66
CA PHE A 670 -2.57 31.56 -6.60
C PHE A 670 -2.45 30.90 -7.97
N LYS A 671 -2.85 31.62 -9.02
CA LYS A 671 -2.87 31.17 -10.41
C LYS A 671 -1.56 30.56 -10.92
N ASN A 672 -0.40 31.10 -10.53
CA ASN A 672 0.89 30.77 -11.14
C ASN A 672 2.10 30.70 -10.18
N ASP A 673 1.95 30.96 -8.88
CA ASP A 673 3.07 30.81 -7.93
C ASP A 673 2.69 30.17 -6.59
N GLN A 674 1.48 30.43 -6.10
CA GLN A 674 0.99 29.94 -4.80
C GLN A 674 0.30 28.57 -4.88
N TYR A 675 1.06 27.57 -5.36
CA TYR A 675 0.54 26.22 -5.58
C TYR A 675 0.06 25.51 -4.32
N PHE A 676 0.58 25.85 -3.14
CA PHE A 676 0.18 25.26 -1.85
C PHE A 676 -1.30 25.54 -1.55
N TYR A 677 -1.70 26.80 -1.67
CA TYR A 677 -3.06 27.24 -1.38
C TYR A 677 -4.00 27.04 -2.57
N ASN A 678 -3.51 27.21 -3.80
CA ASN A 678 -4.26 26.86 -5.01
C ASN A 678 -4.67 25.37 -4.99
N LEU A 679 -3.77 24.47 -4.57
CA LEU A 679 -4.09 23.05 -4.38
C LEU A 679 -5.24 22.83 -3.38
N VAL A 680 -5.29 23.55 -2.26
CA VAL A 680 -6.37 23.39 -1.27
C VAL A 680 -7.72 23.86 -1.83
N VAL A 681 -7.74 24.93 -2.62
CA VAL A 681 -8.95 25.44 -3.29
C VAL A 681 -9.42 24.48 -4.38
N ASN A 682 -8.55 24.19 -5.36
CA ASN A 682 -8.92 23.45 -6.57
C ASN A 682 -8.86 21.93 -6.40
N ARG A 683 -8.14 21.43 -5.39
CA ARG A 683 -7.92 20.00 -5.07
C ARG A 683 -7.21 19.23 -6.19
N LYS A 684 -6.42 19.98 -6.95
CA LYS A 684 -5.47 19.61 -8.00
C LYS A 684 -4.48 20.77 -8.18
N TYR A 685 -3.33 20.52 -8.80
CA TYR A 685 -2.45 21.56 -9.30
C TYR A 685 -2.89 22.07 -10.69
N THR A 686 -2.40 23.24 -11.09
CA THR A 686 -2.46 23.73 -12.47
C THR A 686 -1.08 23.66 -13.11
N ARG A 687 -0.97 23.70 -14.44
CA ARG A 687 0.34 23.63 -15.13
C ARG A 687 1.22 24.83 -14.77
N GLU A 688 0.57 25.95 -14.49
CA GLU A 688 1.14 27.24 -14.13
C GLU A 688 1.49 27.31 -12.65
N SER A 689 0.76 26.59 -11.78
CA SER A 689 0.93 26.60 -10.32
C SER A 689 1.06 25.17 -9.79
N CYS A 690 2.29 24.66 -9.86
CA CYS A 690 2.69 23.36 -9.33
C CYS A 690 4.16 23.39 -8.80
N PRO A 691 4.55 22.45 -7.93
CA PRO A 691 5.95 22.14 -7.66
C PRO A 691 6.74 21.92 -8.97
N SER A 692 8.01 22.34 -9.02
CA SER A 692 8.80 22.24 -10.23
C SER A 692 9.07 20.79 -10.65
N TYR A 693 9.09 19.84 -9.72
CA TYR A 693 9.14 18.40 -10.02
C TYR A 693 7.89 17.85 -10.75
N LEU A 694 6.74 18.55 -10.68
CA LEU A 694 5.52 18.21 -11.43
C LEU A 694 5.42 18.92 -12.78
N SER A 695 6.30 19.87 -13.09
CA SER A 695 6.40 20.46 -14.43
C SER A 695 6.97 19.44 -15.44
N GLU A 696 6.77 19.69 -16.74
CA GLU A 696 7.26 18.78 -17.78
C GLU A 696 8.79 18.75 -17.81
N GLU A 697 9.41 19.93 -17.74
CA GLU A 697 10.85 20.10 -17.66
C GLU A 697 11.45 19.40 -16.42
N GLY A 698 10.84 19.58 -15.25
CA GLY A 698 11.30 18.96 -14.00
C GLY A 698 11.14 17.44 -14.00
N PHE A 699 10.01 16.93 -14.48
CA PHE A 699 9.76 15.50 -14.65
C PHE A 699 10.79 14.85 -15.59
N GLN A 700 11.00 15.44 -16.78
CA GLN A 700 11.96 14.90 -17.75
C GLN A 700 13.40 15.01 -17.23
N SER A 701 13.75 16.10 -16.52
CA SER A 701 15.07 16.27 -15.90
C SER A 701 15.35 15.21 -14.84
N LEU A 702 14.42 14.99 -13.89
CA LEU A 702 14.55 13.93 -12.88
C LEU A 702 14.68 12.54 -13.50
N LYS A 703 13.93 12.27 -14.57
CA LYS A 703 13.96 11.00 -15.29
C LYS A 703 15.25 10.78 -16.08
N ALA A 704 15.77 11.81 -16.74
CA ALA A 704 16.97 11.73 -17.57
C ALA A 704 18.27 11.71 -16.75
N GLN A 705 18.36 12.53 -15.70
CA GLN A 705 19.56 12.64 -14.86
C GLN A 705 19.69 11.50 -13.84
N LYS A 706 18.62 10.70 -13.65
CA LYS A 706 18.51 9.68 -12.60
C LYS A 706 18.73 10.23 -11.18
N SER A 707 18.40 11.51 -10.94
CA SER A 707 18.52 12.12 -9.61
C SER A 707 17.68 11.42 -8.54
N THR A 708 16.71 10.58 -8.95
CA THR A 708 15.97 9.68 -8.06
C THR A 708 16.86 8.61 -7.40
N ASP A 709 18.04 8.26 -7.95
CA ASP A 709 18.99 7.29 -7.37
C ASP A 709 19.73 7.84 -6.13
N ALA A 710 19.73 9.16 -5.94
CA ALA A 710 20.22 9.81 -4.72
C ALA A 710 19.32 9.53 -3.50
N MET A 711 18.06 9.11 -3.70
CA MET A 711 17.12 8.83 -2.61
C MET A 711 17.46 7.54 -1.85
N LEU A 712 17.39 7.60 -0.53
CA LEU A 712 17.43 6.45 0.37
C LEU A 712 16.33 6.56 1.43
N LEU A 713 15.32 5.69 1.38
CA LEU A 713 14.17 5.74 2.28
C LEU A 713 14.42 4.90 3.54
N HIS A 714 14.34 5.55 4.70
CA HIS A 714 14.45 4.97 6.04
C HIS A 714 13.08 4.95 6.70
N THR A 715 12.52 3.75 6.89
CA THR A 715 11.27 3.56 7.64
C THR A 715 11.57 3.29 9.11
N ARG A 716 12.03 4.32 9.83
CA ARG A 716 12.58 4.28 11.21
C ARG A 716 12.32 5.61 11.93
N SER A 717 12.60 5.69 13.23
CA SER A 717 12.64 6.97 13.95
C SER A 717 13.85 7.82 13.52
N ILE A 718 13.74 9.15 13.64
CA ILE A 718 14.81 10.09 13.27
C ILE A 718 16.09 9.81 14.07
N ILE A 719 15.98 9.69 15.39
CA ILE A 719 17.11 9.39 16.27
C ILE A 719 17.78 8.03 15.98
N ASP A 720 17.02 6.99 15.60
CA ASP A 720 17.61 5.69 15.23
C ASP A 720 18.40 5.80 13.90
N VAL A 721 17.95 6.63 12.95
CA VAL A 721 18.70 6.86 11.71
C VAL A 721 19.95 7.68 11.99
N LEU A 722 19.86 8.78 12.72
CA LEU A 722 21.02 9.60 13.11
C LEU A 722 22.11 8.75 13.77
N ARG A 723 21.73 7.87 14.70
CA ARG A 723 22.64 6.91 15.38
C ARG A 723 23.26 5.86 14.47
N SER A 724 22.67 5.60 13.30
CA SER A 724 23.24 4.67 12.31
C SER A 724 24.23 5.34 11.35
N LEU A 725 24.25 6.67 11.28
CA LEU A 725 25.18 7.46 10.47
C LEU A 725 26.51 7.69 11.19
N GLN A 726 27.59 7.79 10.41
CA GLN A 726 28.93 8.08 10.90
C GLN A 726 29.06 9.53 11.35
N ASP A 727 30.06 9.80 12.19
CA ASP A 727 30.38 11.14 12.66
C ASP A 727 30.79 12.02 11.47
N GLY A 728 30.11 13.15 11.28
CA GLY A 728 30.32 14.05 10.15
C GLY A 728 29.88 13.53 8.78
N GLU A 729 29.07 12.47 8.68
CA GLU A 729 28.56 11.95 7.40
C GLU A 729 27.62 12.95 6.68
N LEU A 730 26.85 13.72 7.43
CA LEU A 730 25.88 14.67 6.90
C LEU A 730 26.49 16.04 6.63
N THR A 731 26.08 16.65 5.53
CA THR A 731 26.46 18.03 5.16
C THR A 731 25.31 19.01 5.37
N LYS A 732 24.06 18.55 5.18
CA LYS A 732 22.82 19.32 5.37
C LYS A 732 21.77 18.49 6.10
N ALA A 733 20.97 19.10 6.97
CA ALA A 733 19.78 18.48 7.55
C ALA A 733 18.57 19.42 7.49
N VAL A 734 17.40 18.89 7.14
CA VAL A 734 16.11 19.58 7.17
C VAL A 734 15.22 18.83 8.17
N LEU A 735 15.01 19.46 9.33
CA LEU A 735 14.25 18.88 10.45
C LEU A 735 12.77 19.32 10.45
N MET A 736 12.33 20.08 9.43
CA MET A 736 10.99 20.65 9.33
C MET A 736 10.59 21.37 10.63
N ASP A 737 9.36 21.17 11.11
CA ASP A 737 8.82 21.65 12.38
C ASP A 737 8.84 20.61 13.50
N HIS A 738 9.50 19.46 13.29
CA HIS A 738 9.55 18.34 14.23
C HIS A 738 10.04 18.73 15.63
N MET A 739 10.90 19.75 15.73
CA MET A 739 11.40 20.25 17.01
C MET A 739 10.29 20.85 17.90
N ASP A 740 9.19 21.33 17.34
CA ASP A 740 8.01 21.79 18.10
C ASP A 740 7.25 20.64 18.79
N TRP A 741 7.52 19.39 18.41
CA TRP A 741 6.77 18.22 18.86
C TRP A 741 7.30 17.71 20.20
N PHE A 742 8.58 17.97 20.51
CA PHE A 742 9.31 17.36 21.61
C PHE A 742 9.16 18.06 22.96
N ASP A 743 9.34 17.28 24.02
CA ASP A 743 9.71 17.79 25.34
C ASP A 743 11.22 18.08 25.39
N PRO A 744 11.72 18.98 26.27
CA PRO A 744 13.11 19.45 26.25
C PRO A 744 14.20 18.37 26.28
N LYS A 745 13.94 17.26 26.95
CA LYS A 745 14.90 16.14 27.05
C LYS A 745 15.06 15.40 25.72
N ASP A 746 13.97 15.16 25.01
CA ASP A 746 13.98 14.37 23.78
C ASP A 746 14.58 15.19 22.62
N ALA A 747 14.27 16.49 22.56
CA ALA A 747 14.93 17.43 21.66
C ALA A 747 16.44 17.52 21.93
N GLU A 748 16.88 17.59 23.20
CA GLU A 748 18.30 17.57 23.55
C GLU A 748 19.00 16.26 23.11
N GLU A 749 18.33 15.11 23.22
CA GLU A 749 18.87 13.82 22.76
C GLU A 749 19.04 13.79 21.24
N GLU A 750 18.06 14.29 20.48
CA GLU A 750 18.12 14.35 19.02
C GLU A 750 19.14 15.38 18.52
N ILE A 751 19.13 16.61 19.06
CA ILE A 751 20.08 17.69 18.69
C ILE A 751 21.53 17.27 18.94
N LYS A 752 21.80 16.48 19.99
CA LYS A 752 23.12 15.92 20.26
C LYS A 752 23.56 14.93 19.17
N GLU A 753 22.67 14.07 18.68
CA GLU A 753 22.98 13.15 17.58
C GLU A 753 23.11 13.89 16.23
N VAL A 754 22.29 14.92 15.97
CA VAL A 754 22.46 15.83 14.82
C VAL A 754 23.82 16.51 14.85
N SER A 755 24.26 16.98 16.04
CA SER A 755 25.58 17.61 16.26
C SER A 755 26.77 16.68 15.99
N ARG A 756 26.59 15.37 16.16
CA ARG A 756 27.59 14.34 15.86
C ARG A 756 27.59 13.96 14.38
N ALA A 757 26.41 13.75 13.81
CA ALA A 757 26.26 13.29 12.43
C ALA A 757 26.62 14.37 11.39
N ILE A 758 26.54 15.66 11.71
CA ILE A 758 26.85 16.77 10.78
C ILE A 758 28.32 17.21 10.85
N ARG A 759 28.96 17.35 9.68
CA ARG A 759 30.33 17.87 9.56
C ARG A 759 30.44 19.32 10.01
N SER A 760 31.63 19.75 10.47
CA SER A 760 31.94 21.17 10.67
C SER A 760 31.71 21.96 9.35
N GLY A 761 31.11 23.15 9.46
CA GLY A 761 30.58 23.92 8.31
C GLY A 761 29.28 23.38 7.70
N GLY A 762 28.78 22.22 8.14
CA GLY A 762 27.48 21.68 7.74
C GLY A 762 26.30 22.46 8.35
N MET A 763 25.11 22.32 7.76
CA MET A 763 23.96 23.17 8.07
C MET A 763 22.73 22.36 8.51
N VAL A 764 21.97 22.88 9.47
CA VAL A 764 20.63 22.40 9.87
C VAL A 764 19.62 23.49 9.55
N LEU A 765 18.46 23.13 9.02
CA LEU A 765 17.32 24.01 8.76
C LEU A 765 16.06 23.46 9.46
N TRP A 766 15.32 24.33 10.14
CA TRP A 766 14.03 24.00 10.73
C TRP A 766 13.09 25.20 10.71
N ARG A 767 11.79 24.92 10.86
CA ARG A 767 10.73 25.92 11.03
C ARG A 767 10.08 25.73 12.40
N SER A 768 9.35 26.74 12.88
CA SER A 768 8.72 26.71 14.20
C SER A 768 7.44 27.52 14.24
N ALA A 769 6.43 27.01 14.95
CA ALA A 769 5.22 27.73 15.30
C ALA A 769 5.46 28.88 16.29
N GLY A 770 6.54 28.83 17.08
CA GLY A 770 7.03 29.97 17.86
C GLY A 770 7.98 30.87 17.04
N ARG A 771 7.98 32.19 17.30
CA ARG A 771 8.93 33.16 16.72
C ARG A 771 10.34 33.01 17.30
N LYS A 772 10.45 32.52 18.55
CA LYS A 772 11.71 32.28 19.27
C LYS A 772 11.65 30.95 20.03
N PRO A 773 11.79 29.81 19.33
CA PRO A 773 11.73 28.50 19.97
C PRO A 773 12.89 28.29 20.95
N TRP A 774 12.59 27.62 22.07
CA TRP A 774 13.52 27.41 23.19
C TRP A 774 14.70 26.50 22.83
N TYR A 775 14.54 25.59 21.87
CA TYR A 775 15.57 24.65 21.44
C TYR A 775 16.68 25.30 20.60
N ASN A 776 16.56 26.56 20.18
CA ASN A 776 17.66 27.31 19.57
C ASN A 776 18.90 27.34 20.49
N ALA A 777 18.69 27.56 21.80
CA ALA A 777 19.76 27.53 22.80
C ALA A 777 20.39 26.13 22.98
N LEU A 778 19.69 25.06 22.61
CA LEU A 778 20.25 23.70 22.58
C LEU A 778 21.17 23.51 21.38
N PHE A 779 20.80 24.00 20.19
CA PHE A 779 21.72 24.01 19.04
C PHE A 779 23.01 24.78 19.36
N GLU A 780 22.91 25.97 19.97
CA GLU A 780 24.08 26.72 20.43
C GLU A 780 24.93 25.94 21.44
N LYS A 781 24.29 25.34 22.47
CA LYS A 781 24.94 24.47 23.47
C LYS A 781 25.70 23.31 22.85
N TYR A 782 25.17 22.71 21.78
CA TYR A 782 25.81 21.61 21.05
C TYR A 782 26.73 22.08 19.91
N GLY A 783 27.23 23.32 19.98
CA GLY A 783 28.32 23.80 19.15
C GLY A 783 27.90 24.15 17.73
N PHE A 784 26.69 24.67 17.56
CA PHE A 784 26.27 25.37 16.35
C PHE A 784 26.29 26.89 16.54
N GLU A 785 26.22 27.62 15.42
CA GLU A 785 25.86 29.03 15.33
C GLU A 785 24.46 29.14 14.73
N VAL A 786 23.51 29.73 15.46
CA VAL A 786 22.08 29.77 15.07
C VAL A 786 21.72 31.15 14.53
N GLU A 787 21.12 31.16 13.34
CA GLU A 787 20.68 32.36 12.62
C GLU A 787 19.18 32.26 12.30
N ALA A 788 18.46 33.36 12.52
CA ALA A 788 17.07 33.48 12.10
C ALA A 788 17.02 33.83 10.60
N VAL A 789 16.55 32.88 9.77
CA VAL A 789 16.33 33.10 8.32
C VAL A 789 15.15 34.04 8.10
N GLY A 790 14.09 33.84 8.88
CA GLY A 790 12.90 34.68 8.85
C GLY A 790 12.09 34.52 10.12
N VAL A 791 11.56 35.63 10.64
CA VAL A 791 10.66 35.64 11.81
C VAL A 791 9.46 36.49 11.45
N ARG A 792 8.26 35.94 11.63
CA ARG A 792 7.01 36.65 11.36
C ARG A 792 6.86 37.82 12.32
N VAL A 793 6.53 38.98 11.80
CA VAL A 793 6.12 40.15 12.59
C VAL A 793 4.61 40.31 12.43
N PRO A 794 3.79 40.01 13.46
CA PRO A 794 2.34 40.18 13.39
C PRO A 794 1.95 41.59 12.92
N GLY A 795 0.97 41.69 12.03
CA GLY A 795 0.53 42.95 11.43
C GLY A 795 1.49 43.60 10.42
N SER A 796 2.66 43.04 10.13
CA SER A 796 3.60 43.61 9.14
C SER A 796 3.19 43.41 7.67
N GLY A 797 2.27 42.47 7.40
CA GLY A 797 1.95 42.01 6.05
C GLY A 797 3.05 41.17 5.38
N VAL A 798 4.18 40.92 6.04
CA VAL A 798 5.33 40.18 5.47
C VAL A 798 5.29 38.70 5.89
N SER A 799 5.22 37.81 4.91
CA SER A 799 5.31 36.35 5.07
C SER A 799 6.76 35.87 5.05
N ILE A 800 7.12 34.89 5.89
CA ILE A 800 8.52 34.39 5.97
C ILE A 800 8.92 33.52 4.76
N ASP A 801 7.97 32.81 4.16
CA ASP A 801 8.12 32.06 2.91
C ASP A 801 6.79 32.03 2.16
N ARG A 802 6.69 31.31 1.02
CA ARG A 802 5.41 31.23 0.28
C ARG A 802 4.32 30.45 1.01
N VAL A 803 4.63 29.67 2.02
CA VAL A 803 3.60 28.96 2.79
C VAL A 803 3.18 29.78 4.00
N ASN A 804 4.14 30.34 4.74
CA ASN A 804 3.89 31.09 5.98
C ASN A 804 3.02 30.30 6.99
N MET A 805 3.13 28.97 7.06
CA MET A 805 2.46 28.17 8.11
C MET A 805 3.12 28.36 9.48
N TYR A 806 4.41 28.71 9.49
CA TYR A 806 5.27 28.80 10.66
C TYR A 806 5.60 30.25 11.02
N ALA A 807 5.76 30.54 12.30
CA ALA A 807 6.09 31.89 12.77
C ALA A 807 7.59 32.20 12.65
N SER A 808 8.44 31.20 12.46
CA SER A 808 9.86 31.40 12.14
C SER A 808 10.48 30.27 11.31
N CYS A 809 11.62 30.59 10.70
CA CYS A 809 12.55 29.69 10.03
C CYS A 809 13.97 30.00 10.52
N TYR A 810 14.75 28.98 10.86
CA TYR A 810 16.07 29.10 11.46
C TYR A 810 17.07 28.14 10.81
N LYS A 811 18.30 28.62 10.66
CA LYS A 811 19.46 27.85 10.19
C LYS A 811 20.48 27.73 11.33
N ALA A 812 21.07 26.56 11.52
CA ALA A 812 22.27 26.40 12.32
C ALA A 812 23.46 25.99 11.45
N THR A 813 24.63 26.59 11.68
CA THR A 813 25.90 26.15 11.04
C THR A 813 26.78 25.49 12.10
N LYS A 814 27.32 24.31 11.81
CA LYS A 814 28.19 23.58 12.74
C LYS A 814 29.56 24.26 12.81
N LYS A 815 30.04 24.55 14.02
CA LYS A 815 31.35 25.20 14.27
C LYS A 815 32.54 24.27 14.04
#